data_AF-A0A9N9S7J3-F1
#
_entry.id   AF-A0A9N9S7J3-F1
#
_cell.length_a   1.000
_cell.length_b   1.000
_cell.length_c   1.000
_cell.angle_alpha   90.00
_cell.angle_beta   90.00
_cell.angle_gamma   90.00
#
_symmetry.space_group_name_H-M   'P 1'
#
loop_
_entity.id
_entity.type
_entity.pdbx_description
1 polymer ?
#
loop_
_entity_poly.entity_id
_entity_poly.type
_entity_poly.pdbx_seq_one_letter_code
_entity_poly.pdbx_strand_id
1 'polypeptide(L)'
;MSKFIQNSFLKLQNLGKLASQGGAKDTNETYYELTSDHISQILDGQVLDFSDSHFQYLNNLVNHDWKNLAGKLKQKFLTSNFTFQNESLKFEKLAEISSEVFNSLSSEQIVDVLDGKELVIGSMIQNRTEFYVERRFIFRGSENVKPDFTFFRNVAHSMDDIIYLATRLRVFILSSDAGSGKTVAFEQFTMRIKREYPTRWVSYVDLKFYDLNFDENDTEKLLHKILNLNLKNDFELKIFDELYKSGNVVLLWNGFDKIPLTKVFDKIYKTTQNIQFVSCRPSHFGELEKLFINRAYQLIPFNLIEQKEFLTKFFIAQNLMSSKIDEYVNIVQDMATTYNFSTPFMLKVIAYYELTSDHISQILDGQVLDFSDSHFQYLNNLVNHDWKNLAGKLKQKFLTSNFTFQNESLKFEKLAEISLEVFNSLSSEQIVDVLDGKELVIGSMIQNRTEFYVERRFIFEGIAINLANITYYINVADTMDDIIDKTLRTRVFILSSEAGAGKSVTFEQLAMRIKRKFPLRWVLYIDLKDYKSFYNTSLENVVFVDNIKELLHNILNLNSLNEFEKKIFDERLKSGHVVLLWNGFDEISPTYNSFISIVLKEIYTKTKIVQYVSTRPSYSVQLQGIFNNKAYQLIPLNSDEQKEFLRKYFIIQNIKSMKIDEYVEKIHNISLTYAFITPFMLKVIVSGGQSYLSRDTF
;
A
#
# COMPACT_ATOMS: atom_id res chain seq x y z
N MET A 1 31.26 -14.10 -41.89
CA MET A 1 31.31 -12.63 -41.86
C MET A 1 32.23 -12.09 -40.76
N SER A 2 31.92 -12.27 -39.46
CA SER A 2 32.72 -11.70 -38.35
C SER A 2 34.22 -12.13 -38.35
N LYS A 3 34.52 -13.42 -38.52
CA LYS A 3 35.92 -13.91 -38.69
C LYS A 3 36.62 -13.37 -39.96
N PHE A 4 35.85 -13.09 -41.01
CA PHE A 4 36.37 -12.52 -42.25
C PHE A 4 36.72 -11.04 -42.05
N ILE A 5 35.86 -10.30 -41.37
CA ILE A 5 36.09 -8.90 -40.98
C ILE A 5 37.30 -8.79 -40.05
N GLN A 6 37.43 -9.64 -39.03
CA GLN A 6 38.59 -9.65 -38.13
C GLN A 6 39.92 -9.92 -38.85
N ASN A 7 39.95 -10.86 -39.81
CA ASN A 7 41.16 -11.19 -40.55
C ASN A 7 41.56 -10.10 -41.56
N SER A 8 40.58 -9.45 -42.20
CA SER A 8 40.83 -8.29 -43.08
C SER A 8 41.32 -7.08 -42.28
N PHE A 9 40.79 -6.89 -41.06
CA PHE A 9 41.21 -5.81 -40.15
C PHE A 9 42.65 -5.96 -39.67
N LEU A 10 43.09 -7.19 -39.36
CA LEU A 10 44.46 -7.49 -38.95
C LEU A 10 45.46 -7.27 -40.09
N LYS A 11 45.07 -7.56 -41.35
CA LYS A 11 45.88 -7.27 -42.54
C LYS A 11 46.03 -5.76 -42.80
N LEU A 12 44.96 -4.98 -42.62
CA LEU A 12 44.99 -3.52 -42.77
C LEU A 12 45.86 -2.83 -41.70
N GLN A 13 45.82 -3.30 -40.45
CA GLN A 13 46.72 -2.79 -39.38
C GLN A 13 48.20 -3.04 -39.69
N ASN A 14 48.54 -4.17 -40.31
CA ASN A 14 49.92 -4.51 -40.65
C ASN A 14 50.43 -3.71 -41.85
N LEU A 15 49.57 -3.41 -42.83
CA LEU A 15 49.91 -2.53 -43.97
C LEU A 15 50.12 -1.07 -43.52
N GLY A 16 49.33 -0.58 -42.55
CA GLY A 16 49.50 0.77 -42.00
C GLY A 16 50.82 0.99 -41.25
N LYS A 17 51.40 -0.07 -40.66
CA LYS A 17 52.72 0.00 -40.01
C LYS A 17 53.90 0.04 -40.99
N LEU A 18 53.71 -0.44 -42.22
CA LEU A 18 54.73 -0.43 -43.27
C LEU A 18 54.77 0.90 -44.02
N ALA A 19 53.63 1.56 -44.20
CA ALA A 19 53.54 2.87 -44.86
C ALA A 19 54.13 4.03 -44.02
N SER A 20 54.11 3.92 -42.68
CA SER A 20 54.65 4.93 -41.76
C SER A 20 56.19 5.07 -41.77
N GLN A 21 56.90 4.38 -42.67
CA GLN A 21 58.36 4.46 -42.82
C GLN A 21 58.81 5.19 -44.11
N GLY A 22 57.90 5.63 -44.98
CA GLY A 22 58.23 6.39 -46.19
C GLY A 22 57.71 7.82 -46.09
N GLY A 23 58.62 8.80 -45.98
CA GLY A 23 58.24 10.22 -45.97
C GLY A 23 58.16 10.81 -47.38
N ALA A 24 57.06 11.50 -47.69
CA ALA A 24 57.04 12.63 -48.64
C ALA A 24 55.77 13.48 -48.43
N LYS A 25 55.95 14.80 -48.38
CA LYS A 25 54.90 15.82 -48.37
C LYS A 25 54.49 16.12 -49.81
N ASP A 26 53.19 16.22 -50.10
CA ASP A 26 52.64 17.39 -50.79
C ASP A 26 51.10 17.45 -50.78
N THR A 27 50.58 18.67 -50.65
CA THR A 27 49.17 19.01 -50.49
C THR A 27 48.54 19.44 -51.83
N ASN A 28 47.45 18.78 -52.24
CA ASN A 28 46.34 19.38 -52.99
C ASN A 28 45.09 18.49 -52.89
N GLU A 29 44.02 19.01 -52.31
CA GLU A 29 42.76 18.29 -52.08
C GLU A 29 41.88 18.27 -53.34
N THR A 30 41.65 17.09 -53.89
CA THR A 30 40.42 16.76 -54.65
C THR A 30 39.89 15.43 -54.12
N TYR A 31 38.61 15.39 -53.76
CA TYR A 31 37.95 14.19 -53.22
C TYR A 31 37.64 13.21 -54.36
N TYR A 32 38.18 11.98 -54.28
CA TYR A 32 37.84 10.88 -55.19
C TYR A 32 36.91 9.88 -54.48
N GLU A 33 35.88 9.37 -55.17
CA GLU A 33 35.04 8.27 -54.69
C GLU A 33 35.72 6.91 -54.92
N LEU A 34 35.63 6.01 -53.93
CA LEU A 34 36.05 4.62 -54.07
C LEU A 34 35.05 3.87 -54.96
N THR A 35 35.48 3.49 -56.16
CA THR A 35 34.72 2.61 -57.04
C THR A 35 34.82 1.15 -56.57
N SER A 36 33.93 0.29 -57.09
CA SER A 36 33.98 -1.16 -56.86
C SER A 36 35.31 -1.80 -57.25
N ASP A 37 36.02 -1.22 -58.21
CA ASP A 37 37.30 -1.74 -58.70
C ASP A 37 38.42 -1.51 -57.68
N HIS A 38 38.43 -0.38 -56.96
CA HIS A 38 39.37 -0.15 -55.87
C HIS A 38 39.18 -1.15 -54.72
N ILE A 39 37.93 -1.53 -54.43
CA ILE A 39 37.62 -2.53 -53.41
C ILE A 39 38.11 -3.91 -53.85
N SER A 40 37.97 -4.27 -55.14
CA SER A 40 38.49 -5.53 -55.67
C SER A 40 40.02 -5.61 -55.62
N GLN A 41 40.73 -4.53 -55.94
CA GLN A 41 42.19 -4.47 -55.90
C GLN A 41 42.77 -4.62 -54.48
N ILE A 42 42.09 -4.06 -53.47
CA ILE A 42 42.44 -4.24 -52.04
C ILE A 42 42.25 -5.70 -51.62
N LEU A 43 41.19 -6.35 -52.09
CA LEU A 43 40.89 -7.76 -51.78
C LEU A 43 41.91 -8.73 -52.40
N ASP A 44 42.49 -8.37 -53.55
CA ASP A 44 43.54 -9.13 -54.23
C ASP A 44 44.96 -8.83 -53.73
N GLY A 45 45.11 -7.99 -52.70
CA GLY A 45 46.39 -7.74 -52.03
C GLY A 45 47.31 -6.76 -52.76
N GLN A 46 46.77 -5.94 -53.67
CA GLN A 46 47.52 -4.83 -54.26
C GLN A 46 47.62 -3.65 -53.28
N VAL A 47 48.81 -3.06 -53.17
CA VAL A 47 49.03 -1.86 -52.35
C VAL A 47 48.50 -0.66 -53.14
N LEU A 48 47.37 -0.10 -52.72
CA LEU A 48 46.92 1.21 -53.19
C LEU A 48 47.69 2.30 -52.45
N ASP A 49 48.23 3.24 -53.20
CA ASP A 49 48.90 4.42 -52.67
C ASP A 49 47.83 5.41 -52.20
N PHE A 50 47.53 5.38 -50.90
CA PHE A 50 46.55 6.28 -50.30
C PHE A 50 47.21 7.62 -50.02
N SER A 51 46.63 8.71 -50.52
CA SER A 51 46.98 10.06 -50.07
C SER A 51 46.77 10.20 -48.54
N ASP A 52 47.55 11.05 -47.88
CA ASP A 52 47.44 11.33 -46.42
C ASP A 52 46.00 11.63 -45.96
N SER A 53 45.17 12.21 -46.84
CA SER A 53 43.75 12.48 -46.60
C SER A 53 42.89 11.21 -46.39
N HIS A 54 43.21 10.10 -47.07
CA HIS A 54 42.52 8.81 -46.88
C HIS A 54 42.92 8.14 -45.56
N PHE A 55 44.18 8.30 -45.16
CA PHE A 55 44.66 7.77 -43.88
C PHE A 55 44.05 8.56 -42.71
N GLN A 56 43.92 9.88 -42.82
CA GLN A 56 43.19 10.69 -41.84
C GLN A 56 41.70 10.30 -41.76
N TYR A 57 41.04 10.02 -42.89
CA TYR A 57 39.66 9.54 -42.92
C TYR A 57 39.50 8.19 -42.19
N LEU A 58 40.37 7.22 -42.46
CA LEU A 58 40.36 5.91 -41.80
C LEU A 58 40.77 5.98 -40.33
N ASN A 59 41.73 6.83 -39.96
CA ASN A 59 42.17 7.02 -38.58
C ASN A 59 41.10 7.73 -37.73
N ASN A 60 40.35 8.66 -38.32
CA ASN A 60 39.16 9.25 -37.69
C ASN A 60 38.03 8.22 -37.52
N LEU A 61 37.92 7.28 -38.46
CA LEU A 61 37.01 6.13 -38.36
C LEU A 61 37.43 5.13 -37.28
N VAL A 62 38.73 4.95 -37.02
CA VAL A 62 39.28 3.99 -36.04
C VAL A 62 39.35 4.55 -34.62
N ASN A 63 39.52 5.87 -34.46
CA ASN A 63 39.61 6.49 -33.14
C ASN A 63 38.24 6.83 -32.51
N HIS A 64 37.14 6.54 -33.21
CA HIS A 64 35.74 6.52 -32.71
C HIS A 64 35.32 7.70 -31.81
N ASP A 65 35.95 8.87 -31.95
CA ASP A 65 35.51 10.09 -31.29
C ASP A 65 34.36 10.67 -32.12
N TRP A 66 33.21 10.86 -31.49
CA TRP A 66 32.04 11.52 -32.08
C TRP A 66 32.40 12.85 -32.77
N LYS A 67 33.41 13.57 -32.27
CA LYS A 67 33.91 14.81 -32.85
C LYS A 67 34.54 14.63 -34.24
N ASN A 68 35.07 13.44 -34.53
CA ASN A 68 35.80 13.12 -35.75
C ASN A 68 34.99 12.27 -36.74
N LEU A 69 33.74 11.93 -36.41
CA LEU A 69 32.89 11.14 -37.30
C LEU A 69 32.55 11.95 -38.57
N ALA A 70 32.89 11.39 -39.74
CA ALA A 70 32.67 12.05 -41.04
C ALA A 70 31.19 12.46 -41.22
N GLY A 71 30.94 13.62 -41.83
CA GLY A 71 29.62 14.26 -41.88
C GLY A 71 28.48 13.34 -42.35
N LYS A 72 28.71 12.49 -43.37
CA LYS A 72 27.71 11.53 -43.85
C LYS A 72 27.38 10.42 -42.83
N LEU A 73 28.38 9.91 -42.10
CA LEU A 73 28.18 8.89 -41.06
C LEU A 73 27.51 9.49 -39.82
N LYS A 74 27.86 10.73 -39.46
CA LYS A 74 27.20 11.48 -38.40
C LYS A 74 25.73 11.71 -38.72
N GLN A 75 25.42 12.10 -39.95
CA GLN A 75 24.04 12.25 -40.41
C GLN A 75 23.29 10.90 -40.39
N LYS A 76 23.92 9.80 -40.84
CA LYS A 76 23.34 8.45 -40.77
C LYS A 76 23.06 8.03 -39.32
N PHE A 77 24.00 8.28 -38.41
CA PHE A 77 23.84 7.98 -36.99
C PHE A 77 22.70 8.79 -36.36
N LEU A 78 22.70 10.11 -36.56
CA LEU A 78 21.66 11.02 -36.03
C LEU A 78 20.26 10.66 -36.53
N THR A 79 20.14 10.17 -37.77
CA THR A 79 18.86 9.77 -38.36
C THR A 79 18.43 8.34 -38.01
N SER A 80 19.28 7.56 -37.36
CA SER A 80 18.97 6.20 -36.91
C SER A 80 18.08 6.21 -35.67
N ASN A 81 17.25 5.18 -35.52
CA ASN A 81 16.37 5.01 -34.37
C ASN A 81 17.06 4.23 -33.23
N PHE A 82 16.68 4.52 -32.00
CA PHE A 82 16.95 3.74 -30.81
C PHE A 82 15.70 3.68 -29.94
N THR A 83 15.55 2.66 -29.12
CA THR A 83 14.43 2.56 -28.18
C THR A 83 14.84 3.09 -26.82
N PHE A 84 14.13 4.12 -26.35
CA PHE A 84 14.33 4.74 -25.04
C PHE A 84 13.08 4.54 -24.18
N GLN A 85 13.15 3.67 -23.16
CA GLN A 85 12.00 3.32 -22.32
C GLN A 85 10.74 2.98 -23.14
N ASN A 86 10.92 2.08 -24.12
CA ASN A 86 9.92 1.58 -25.08
C ASN A 86 9.45 2.55 -26.18
N GLU A 87 10.03 3.76 -26.27
CA GLU A 87 9.73 4.70 -27.35
C GLU A 87 10.86 4.74 -28.38
N SER A 88 10.53 4.57 -29.66
CA SER A 88 11.50 4.68 -30.76
C SER A 88 11.81 6.16 -31.04
N LEU A 89 13.05 6.56 -30.79
CA LEU A 89 13.54 7.93 -31.00
C LEU A 89 14.72 7.97 -31.96
N LYS A 90 14.88 9.10 -32.65
CA LYS A 90 16.09 9.36 -33.44
C LYS A 90 17.21 9.84 -32.52
N PHE A 91 18.45 9.41 -32.78
CA PHE A 91 19.62 9.89 -32.03
C PHE A 91 19.79 11.40 -32.09
N GLU A 92 19.31 12.08 -33.14
CA GLU A 92 19.23 13.54 -33.21
C GLU A 92 18.55 14.16 -31.98
N LYS A 93 17.46 13.56 -31.48
CA LYS A 93 16.78 14.07 -30.27
C LYS A 93 17.60 13.88 -28.99
N LEU A 94 18.46 12.86 -28.94
CA LEU A 94 19.38 12.66 -27.81
C LEU A 94 20.53 13.69 -27.87
N ALA A 95 20.92 14.08 -29.08
CA ALA A 95 21.93 15.12 -29.31
C ALA A 95 21.57 16.48 -28.75
N GLU A 96 20.29 16.81 -28.85
CA GLU A 96 19.73 18.07 -28.34
C GLU A 96 19.82 18.16 -26.82
N ILE A 97 19.92 17.02 -26.11
CA ILE A 97 19.92 16.97 -24.65
C ILE A 97 21.33 17.11 -24.08
N SER A 98 22.28 16.31 -24.56
CA SER A 98 23.68 16.41 -24.15
C SER A 98 24.60 15.76 -25.18
N SER A 99 25.58 16.54 -25.66
CA SER A 99 26.64 16.02 -26.53
C SER A 99 27.58 15.06 -25.80
N GLU A 100 27.62 15.10 -24.46
CA GLU A 100 28.42 14.20 -23.62
C GLU A 100 27.87 12.77 -23.64
N VAL A 101 26.54 12.61 -23.82
CA VAL A 101 25.91 11.29 -23.94
C VAL A 101 26.47 10.51 -25.13
N PHE A 102 26.76 11.14 -26.27
CA PHE A 102 27.39 10.44 -27.39
C PHE A 102 28.82 10.03 -27.12
N ASN A 103 29.56 10.83 -26.36
CA ASN A 103 30.93 10.49 -25.98
C ASN A 103 30.96 9.29 -25.01
N SER A 104 29.81 8.91 -24.44
CA SER A 104 29.68 7.74 -23.59
C SER A 104 29.34 6.45 -24.35
N LEU A 105 28.95 6.53 -25.62
CA LEU A 105 28.70 5.35 -26.45
C LEU A 105 30.02 4.61 -26.70
N SER A 106 30.00 3.29 -26.48
CA SER A 106 31.09 2.44 -26.94
C SER A 106 31.13 2.39 -28.47
N SER A 107 32.31 2.13 -29.02
CA SER A 107 32.48 1.92 -30.46
C SER A 107 31.58 0.81 -31.00
N GLU A 108 31.36 -0.25 -30.22
CA GLU A 108 30.45 -1.34 -30.57
C GLU A 108 29.00 -0.88 -30.70
N GLN A 109 28.51 -0.07 -29.77
CA GLN A 109 27.15 0.51 -29.86
C GLN A 109 27.02 1.45 -31.06
N ILE A 110 28.06 2.21 -31.41
CA ILE A 110 28.05 3.09 -32.59
C ILE A 110 27.93 2.26 -33.87
N VAL A 111 28.71 1.17 -33.97
CA VAL A 111 28.67 0.24 -35.11
C VAL A 111 27.30 -0.44 -35.20
N ASP A 112 26.78 -0.93 -34.08
CA ASP A 112 25.48 -1.61 -34.03
C ASP A 112 24.35 -0.71 -34.57
N VAL A 113 24.32 0.55 -34.18
CA VAL A 113 23.34 1.53 -34.69
C VAL A 113 23.54 1.79 -36.19
N LEU A 114 24.78 1.95 -36.65
CA LEU A 114 25.09 2.19 -38.07
C LEU A 114 24.75 0.99 -38.96
N ASP A 115 24.76 -0.21 -38.40
CA ASP A 115 24.33 -1.48 -39.01
C ASP A 115 22.81 -1.70 -38.92
N GLY A 116 22.07 -0.75 -38.34
CA GLY A 116 20.62 -0.79 -38.23
C GLY A 116 20.11 -1.65 -37.07
N LYS A 117 20.97 -2.03 -36.11
CA LYS A 117 20.52 -2.67 -34.88
C LYS A 117 19.93 -1.63 -33.93
N GLU A 118 18.87 -2.03 -33.24
CA GLU A 118 18.19 -1.19 -32.29
C GLU A 118 18.95 -1.16 -30.95
N LEU A 119 19.43 0.02 -30.56
CA LEU A 119 19.96 0.24 -29.22
C LEU A 119 18.78 0.47 -28.26
N VAL A 120 18.68 -0.32 -27.20
CA VAL A 120 17.63 -0.18 -26.17
C VAL A 120 18.24 0.43 -24.91
N ILE A 121 17.69 1.55 -24.46
CA ILE A 121 18.16 2.33 -23.30
C ILE A 121 17.00 2.46 -22.30
N GLY A 122 17.19 1.90 -21.11
CA GLY A 122 16.21 1.89 -20.01
C GLY A 122 15.00 1.02 -20.33
N SER A 123 14.89 -0.17 -19.74
CA SER A 123 13.66 -0.98 -19.85
C SER A 123 12.61 -0.51 -18.85
N MET A 124 11.35 -0.35 -19.27
CA MET A 124 10.26 -0.08 -18.32
C MET A 124 9.99 -1.27 -17.39
N ILE A 125 9.45 -0.95 -16.21
CA ILE A 125 8.77 -1.90 -15.32
C ILE A 125 7.59 -2.51 -16.07
N GLN A 126 7.42 -3.84 -15.99
CA GLN A 126 6.45 -4.62 -16.77
C GLN A 126 5.04 -3.99 -16.77
N ASN A 127 4.52 -3.73 -17.97
CA ASN A 127 3.18 -3.19 -18.21
C ASN A 127 2.12 -4.22 -17.77
N ARG A 128 1.23 -3.88 -16.83
CA ARG A 128 0.28 -4.84 -16.21
C ARG A 128 -1.20 -4.63 -16.55
N THR A 129 -1.56 -3.75 -17.49
CA THR A 129 -2.97 -3.34 -17.63
C THR A 129 -3.48 -3.32 -19.09
N GLU A 130 -4.30 -4.33 -19.46
CA GLU A 130 -4.97 -4.45 -20.78
C GLU A 130 -6.41 -3.91 -20.83
N PHE A 131 -6.95 -3.31 -19.76
CA PHE A 131 -8.30 -2.75 -19.79
C PHE A 131 -8.35 -1.49 -18.94
N TYR A 132 -8.56 -0.27 -19.50
CA TYR A 132 -9.13 0.82 -18.68
C TYR A 132 -9.64 2.10 -19.38
N VAL A 133 -10.44 2.85 -18.62
CA VAL A 133 -11.20 4.10 -18.89
C VAL A 133 -10.58 5.34 -18.21
N GLU A 134 -10.52 6.48 -18.90
CA GLU A 134 -9.91 7.75 -18.47
C GLU A 134 -10.52 8.37 -17.18
N ARG A 135 -9.69 8.92 -16.28
CA ARG A 135 -10.12 9.60 -15.03
C ARG A 135 -9.75 11.10 -15.04
N ARG A 136 -10.58 11.96 -14.44
CA ARG A 136 -10.40 13.45 -14.35
C ARG A 136 -9.87 13.91 -12.98
N PHE A 137 -9.21 15.07 -12.93
CA PHE A 137 -8.54 15.67 -11.76
C PHE A 137 -8.77 17.20 -11.72
N ILE A 138 -8.80 17.89 -10.55
CA ILE A 138 -8.94 19.37 -10.43
C ILE A 138 -8.11 19.98 -9.25
N PHE A 139 -7.72 21.27 -9.35
CA PHE A 139 -6.80 22.06 -8.48
C PHE A 139 -7.39 22.59 -7.15
N ARG A 140 -6.58 22.61 -6.07
CA ARG A 140 -6.85 23.39 -4.84
C ARG A 140 -5.57 24.13 -4.39
N GLY A 141 -5.68 25.42 -4.07
CA GLY A 141 -4.61 26.24 -3.47
C GLY A 141 -4.90 26.54 -1.99
N SER A 142 -3.86 26.70 -1.18
CA SER A 142 -3.97 26.88 0.28
C SER A 142 -4.67 28.20 0.66
N GLU A 143 -5.41 28.20 1.76
CA GLU A 143 -6.19 29.34 2.25
C GLU A 143 -5.34 30.44 2.92
N ASN A 144 -4.02 30.23 3.08
CA ASN A 144 -3.15 31.12 3.86
C ASN A 144 -2.20 31.99 3.02
N VAL A 145 -2.45 32.16 1.72
CA VAL A 145 -1.65 33.04 0.84
C VAL A 145 -2.54 34.14 0.27
N LYS A 146 -2.22 35.41 0.57
CA LYS A 146 -2.86 36.58 -0.07
C LYS A 146 -2.68 36.48 -1.60
N PRO A 147 -3.75 36.56 -2.41
CA PRO A 147 -3.67 36.17 -3.81
C PRO A 147 -3.21 37.33 -4.68
N ASP A 148 -2.26 37.05 -5.58
CA ASP A 148 -2.18 37.72 -6.89
C ASP A 148 -2.03 36.71 -8.03
N PHE A 149 -2.72 35.57 -7.92
CA PHE A 149 -2.80 34.57 -8.99
C PHE A 149 -4.18 33.90 -9.02
N THR A 150 -5.21 34.68 -9.34
CA THR A 150 -6.60 34.23 -9.60
C THR A 150 -6.73 33.36 -10.86
N PHE A 151 -5.69 33.22 -11.66
CA PHE A 151 -5.74 32.53 -12.97
C PHE A 151 -5.75 31.00 -12.88
N PHE A 152 -5.20 30.39 -11.82
CA PHE A 152 -4.95 28.93 -11.79
C PHE A 152 -6.01 28.08 -11.09
N ARG A 153 -7.01 28.70 -10.44
CA ARG A 153 -8.09 27.95 -9.75
C ARG A 153 -9.01 27.18 -10.70
N ASN A 154 -8.93 27.43 -12.03
CA ASN A 154 -9.94 27.02 -13.01
C ASN A 154 -9.44 26.17 -14.21
N VAL A 155 -8.22 25.59 -14.21
CA VAL A 155 -7.64 25.12 -15.50
C VAL A 155 -7.24 23.64 -15.60
N ALA A 156 -7.14 22.85 -14.53
CA ALA A 156 -6.86 21.42 -14.72
C ALA A 156 -8.15 20.60 -14.80
N HIS A 157 -8.55 20.20 -16.01
CA HIS A 157 -9.71 19.32 -16.24
C HIS A 157 -9.32 17.99 -16.92
N SER A 158 -8.08 17.88 -17.42
CA SER A 158 -7.53 16.72 -18.12
C SER A 158 -6.17 16.29 -17.57
N MET A 159 -5.73 15.06 -17.91
CA MET A 159 -4.38 14.57 -17.59
C MET A 159 -3.28 15.47 -18.22
N ASP A 160 -3.57 16.09 -19.35
CA ASP A 160 -2.65 16.99 -20.05
C ASP A 160 -2.40 18.27 -19.26
N ASP A 161 -3.42 18.80 -18.58
CA ASP A 161 -3.27 19.98 -17.74
C ASP A 161 -2.42 19.70 -16.51
N ILE A 162 -2.53 18.51 -15.91
CA ILE A 162 -1.69 18.10 -14.78
C ILE A 162 -0.26 17.95 -15.21
N ILE A 163 -0.02 17.32 -16.37
CA ILE A 163 1.33 17.17 -16.91
C ILE A 163 1.92 18.54 -17.22
N TYR A 164 1.17 19.42 -17.88
CA TYR A 164 1.55 20.81 -18.13
C TYR A 164 1.91 21.53 -16.82
N LEU A 165 1.06 21.45 -15.79
CA LEU A 165 1.33 22.03 -14.49
C LEU A 165 2.56 21.41 -13.82
N ALA A 166 2.69 20.08 -13.83
CA ALA A 166 3.85 19.39 -13.25
C ALA A 166 5.17 19.80 -13.92
N THR A 167 5.17 20.03 -15.24
CA THR A 167 6.37 20.54 -15.93
C THR A 167 6.76 21.95 -15.50
N ARG A 168 5.80 22.79 -15.10
CA ARG A 168 6.08 24.16 -14.60
C ARG A 168 6.35 24.21 -13.09
N LEU A 169 5.65 23.37 -12.34
CA LEU A 169 5.67 23.38 -10.88
C LEU A 169 6.78 22.50 -10.29
N ARG A 170 7.36 21.59 -11.10
CA ARG A 170 8.44 20.64 -10.77
C ARG A 170 8.13 19.63 -9.67
N VAL A 171 7.12 19.86 -8.83
CA VAL A 171 6.63 18.90 -7.82
C VAL A 171 5.11 18.81 -7.89
N PHE A 172 4.58 17.59 -7.87
CA PHE A 172 3.16 17.31 -7.83
C PHE A 172 2.86 16.22 -6.78
N ILE A 173 1.91 16.47 -5.88
CA ILE A 173 1.61 15.54 -4.78
C ILE A 173 0.24 14.91 -5.03
N LEU A 174 0.22 13.58 -5.10
CA LEU A 174 -0.96 12.74 -5.24
C LEU A 174 -1.31 12.12 -3.88
N SER A 175 -2.42 12.57 -3.30
CA SER A 175 -2.95 12.00 -2.07
C SER A 175 -4.14 11.10 -2.37
N SER A 176 -4.11 9.85 -1.88
CA SER A 176 -5.25 8.91 -2.01
C SER A 176 -5.27 7.90 -0.87
N ASP A 177 -6.46 7.49 -0.44
CA ASP A 177 -6.69 6.50 0.63
C ASP A 177 -6.57 5.04 0.17
N ALA A 178 -6.59 4.77 -1.14
CA ALA A 178 -6.64 3.39 -1.67
C ALA A 178 -5.33 2.95 -2.33
N GLY A 179 -4.77 1.83 -1.86
CA GLY A 179 -3.48 1.29 -2.32
C GLY A 179 -3.41 0.85 -3.79
N SER A 180 -4.53 0.47 -4.42
CA SER A 180 -4.55 0.00 -5.81
C SER A 180 -4.69 1.11 -6.86
N GLY A 181 -5.31 2.25 -6.50
CA GLY A 181 -5.51 3.37 -7.44
C GLY A 181 -4.23 4.16 -7.74
N LYS A 182 -3.27 4.18 -6.81
CA LYS A 182 -2.03 4.96 -6.91
C LYS A 182 -1.08 4.43 -7.97
N THR A 183 -0.83 3.13 -7.96
CA THR A 183 0.05 2.47 -8.93
C THR A 183 -0.49 2.64 -10.35
N VAL A 184 -1.80 2.45 -10.54
CA VAL A 184 -2.45 2.64 -11.84
C VAL A 184 -2.36 4.10 -12.30
N ALA A 185 -2.58 5.07 -11.42
CA ALA A 185 -2.42 6.48 -11.76
C ALA A 185 -0.98 6.80 -12.17
N PHE A 186 0.02 6.29 -11.45
CA PHE A 186 1.43 6.46 -11.81
C PHE A 186 1.82 5.80 -13.13
N GLU A 187 1.30 4.61 -13.43
CA GLU A 187 1.48 3.96 -14.73
C GLU A 187 0.89 4.83 -15.85
N GLN A 188 -0.30 5.39 -15.65
CA GLN A 188 -0.91 6.33 -16.60
C GLN A 188 -0.09 7.60 -16.78
N PHE A 189 0.39 8.21 -15.69
CA PHE A 189 1.30 9.35 -15.76
C PHE A 189 2.58 9.00 -16.51
N THR A 190 3.16 7.83 -16.25
CA THR A 190 4.37 7.35 -16.92
C THR A 190 4.17 7.28 -18.43
N MET A 191 3.12 6.57 -18.87
CA MET A 191 2.82 6.41 -20.29
C MET A 191 2.55 7.76 -20.97
N ARG A 192 1.76 8.63 -20.32
CA ARG A 192 1.40 9.92 -20.91
C ARG A 192 2.59 10.88 -20.98
N ILE A 193 3.40 10.97 -19.91
CA ILE A 193 4.63 11.78 -19.90
C ILE A 193 5.61 11.30 -20.97
N LYS A 194 5.70 9.99 -21.19
CA LYS A 194 6.54 9.44 -22.25
C LYS A 194 6.06 9.78 -23.64
N ARG A 195 4.76 9.75 -23.86
CA ARG A 195 4.19 10.14 -25.14
C ARG A 195 4.42 11.61 -25.47
N GLU A 196 4.27 12.50 -24.47
CA GLU A 196 4.39 13.96 -24.65
C GLU A 196 5.86 14.44 -24.58
N TYR A 197 6.68 13.78 -23.76
CA TYR A 197 8.10 14.11 -23.53
C TYR A 197 8.97 12.85 -23.64
N PRO A 198 9.10 12.27 -24.83
CA PRO A 198 9.78 10.99 -25.00
C PRO A 198 11.26 11.03 -24.61
N THR A 199 11.89 12.21 -24.67
CA THR A 199 13.29 12.43 -24.30
C THR A 199 13.55 12.44 -22.79
N ARG A 200 12.51 12.47 -21.94
CA ARG A 200 12.67 12.49 -20.48
C ARG A 200 12.78 11.11 -19.90
N TRP A 201 13.71 10.90 -18.97
CA TRP A 201 13.79 9.66 -18.22
C TRP A 201 12.68 9.61 -17.17
N VAL A 202 11.79 8.62 -17.20
CA VAL A 202 10.76 8.43 -16.17
C VAL A 202 11.17 7.26 -15.28
N SER A 203 11.34 7.49 -13.99
CA SER A 203 11.69 6.47 -13.02
C SER A 203 10.63 6.37 -11.92
N TYR A 204 10.16 5.16 -11.65
CA TYR A 204 9.25 4.88 -10.53
C TYR A 204 10.04 4.31 -9.36
N VAL A 205 9.97 4.99 -8.22
CA VAL A 205 10.67 4.64 -6.99
C VAL A 205 9.63 4.29 -5.93
N ASP A 206 9.52 3.00 -5.61
CA ASP A 206 8.67 2.56 -4.50
C ASP A 206 9.51 2.36 -3.24
N LEU A 207 9.44 3.36 -2.36
CA LEU A 207 10.22 3.45 -1.13
C LEU A 207 9.95 2.28 -0.17
N LYS A 208 8.86 1.52 -0.36
CA LYS A 208 8.53 0.37 0.47
C LYS A 208 9.51 -0.79 0.34
N PHE A 209 10.30 -0.86 -0.73
CA PHE A 209 11.24 -1.95 -0.98
C PHE A 209 12.66 -1.66 -0.49
N TYR A 210 12.91 -0.49 0.10
CA TYR A 210 14.24 -0.09 0.52
C TYR A 210 14.33 -0.01 2.05
N ASP A 211 15.18 -0.85 2.64
CA ASP A 211 15.58 -0.75 4.04
C ASP A 211 16.75 0.26 4.13
N LEU A 212 16.41 1.51 4.47
CA LEU A 212 17.34 2.63 4.40
C LEU A 212 17.81 3.04 5.80
N ASN A 213 18.85 2.40 6.32
CA ASN A 213 19.70 2.99 7.36
C ASN A 213 20.53 4.11 6.73
N PHE A 214 20.34 5.36 7.18
CA PHE A 214 20.75 6.55 6.44
C PHE A 214 21.63 7.50 7.26
N ASP A 215 22.67 8.03 6.61
CA ASP A 215 23.44 9.20 7.06
C ASP A 215 22.90 10.45 6.37
N GLU A 216 22.40 11.40 7.18
CA GLU A 216 21.81 12.67 6.74
C GLU A 216 22.70 13.52 5.83
N ASN A 217 24.01 13.28 5.85
CA ASN A 217 24.96 14.11 5.12
C ASN A 217 25.19 13.68 3.66
N ASP A 218 24.82 12.46 3.27
CA ASP A 218 25.21 11.87 1.98
C ASP A 218 24.02 11.55 1.04
N THR A 219 23.15 12.54 0.86
CA THR A 219 21.98 12.49 -0.05
C THR A 219 22.32 12.16 -1.51
N GLU A 220 23.52 12.50 -1.98
CA GLU A 220 23.92 12.25 -3.38
C GLU A 220 24.19 10.75 -3.58
N LYS A 221 24.90 10.11 -2.64
CA LYS A 221 25.02 8.64 -2.62
C LYS A 221 23.69 7.94 -2.39
N LEU A 222 22.79 8.51 -1.58
CA LEU A 222 21.45 7.93 -1.38
C LEU A 222 20.64 7.96 -2.67
N LEU A 223 20.67 9.08 -3.38
CA LEU A 223 19.95 9.26 -4.63
C LEU A 223 20.50 8.36 -5.73
N HIS A 224 21.83 8.28 -5.85
CA HIS A 224 22.48 7.28 -6.68
C HIS A 224 22.11 5.87 -6.25
N LYS A 225 22.10 5.52 -4.96
CA LYS A 225 21.75 4.16 -4.52
C LYS A 225 20.29 3.81 -4.85
N ILE A 226 19.36 4.75 -4.69
CA ILE A 226 17.93 4.54 -5.00
C ILE A 226 17.70 4.42 -6.51
N LEU A 227 18.39 5.24 -7.31
CA LEU A 227 18.18 5.33 -8.76
C LEU A 227 19.02 4.32 -9.56
N ASN A 228 20.22 3.96 -9.08
CA ASN A 228 21.13 3.00 -9.71
C ASN A 228 20.60 1.56 -9.65
N LEU A 229 19.67 1.24 -8.75
CA LEU A 229 19.19 -0.13 -8.56
C LEU A 229 18.38 -0.70 -9.75
N ASN A 230 18.06 0.14 -10.75
CA ASN A 230 17.33 -0.26 -11.95
C ASN A 230 18.09 -0.01 -13.28
N LEU A 231 19.34 0.47 -13.24
CA LEU A 231 20.14 0.74 -14.44
C LEU A 231 21.04 -0.47 -14.76
N LYS A 232 21.07 -0.90 -16.03
CA LYS A 232 21.68 -2.16 -16.43
C LYS A 232 23.20 -2.09 -16.59
N ASN A 233 23.74 -0.90 -16.86
CA ASN A 233 25.16 -0.71 -17.15
C ASN A 233 25.60 0.76 -16.94
N ASP A 234 26.92 0.98 -16.94
CA ASP A 234 27.55 2.31 -16.75
C ASP A 234 27.13 3.33 -17.82
N PHE A 235 26.71 2.87 -19.00
CA PHE A 235 26.24 3.73 -20.07
C PHE A 235 24.85 4.31 -19.75
N GLU A 236 23.91 3.48 -19.29
CA GLU A 236 22.61 3.96 -18.81
C GLU A 236 22.77 4.88 -17.59
N LEU A 237 23.75 4.62 -16.72
CA LEU A 237 24.08 5.50 -15.60
C LEU A 237 24.54 6.89 -16.05
N LYS A 238 25.47 6.95 -17.00
CA LYS A 238 25.93 8.24 -17.56
C LYS A 238 24.81 9.00 -18.25
N ILE A 239 23.96 8.31 -19.00
CA ILE A 239 22.77 8.92 -19.60
C ILE A 239 21.84 9.47 -18.53
N PHE A 240 21.57 8.67 -17.50
CA PHE A 240 20.72 9.10 -16.39
C PHE A 240 21.30 10.33 -15.70
N ASP A 241 22.60 10.36 -15.41
CA ASP A 241 23.27 11.49 -14.76
C ASP A 241 23.18 12.77 -15.59
N GLU A 242 23.41 12.67 -16.90
CA GLU A 242 23.30 13.81 -17.82
C GLU A 242 21.85 14.30 -17.95
N LEU A 243 20.88 13.39 -18.03
CA LEU A 243 19.46 13.74 -18.01
C LEU A 243 19.06 14.35 -16.67
N TYR A 244 19.63 13.87 -15.56
CA TYR A 244 19.34 14.35 -14.23
C TYR A 244 19.89 15.76 -14.00
N LYS A 245 21.13 16.04 -14.42
CA LYS A 245 21.74 17.38 -14.37
C LYS A 245 20.98 18.37 -15.25
N SER A 246 20.52 17.92 -16.42
CA SER A 246 19.78 18.76 -17.38
C SER A 246 18.30 18.97 -17.01
N GLY A 247 17.79 18.38 -15.92
CA GLY A 247 16.39 18.54 -15.50
C GLY A 247 15.41 17.68 -16.32
N ASN A 248 15.90 16.69 -17.06
CA ASN A 248 15.14 15.82 -17.95
C ASN A 248 14.75 14.49 -17.30
N VAL A 249 14.74 14.41 -15.96
CA VAL A 249 14.24 13.25 -15.23
C VAL A 249 12.89 13.56 -14.58
N VAL A 250 11.98 12.59 -14.67
CA VAL A 250 10.71 12.55 -13.95
C VAL A 250 10.76 11.43 -12.94
N LEU A 251 10.67 11.77 -11.65
CA LEU A 251 10.69 10.81 -10.55
C LEU A 251 9.27 10.62 -9.99
N LEU A 252 8.77 9.39 -10.01
CA LEU A 252 7.48 9.02 -9.44
C LEU A 252 7.73 8.27 -8.13
N TRP A 253 7.51 8.95 -7.01
CA TRP A 253 7.78 8.39 -5.69
C TRP A 253 6.52 7.81 -5.05
N ASN A 254 6.57 6.54 -4.65
CA ASN A 254 5.52 5.88 -3.87
C ASN A 254 6.03 5.45 -2.50
N GLY A 255 5.17 5.47 -1.48
CA GLY A 255 5.49 4.93 -0.15
C GLY A 255 6.09 5.92 0.85
N PHE A 256 5.72 7.21 0.76
CA PHE A 256 6.16 8.25 1.71
C PHE A 256 5.69 8.10 3.16
N ASP A 257 4.90 7.07 3.45
CA ASP A 257 4.26 6.83 4.74
C ASP A 257 5.16 6.16 5.79
N LYS A 258 6.45 5.88 5.48
CA LYS A 258 7.32 5.07 6.34
C LYS A 258 8.66 5.69 6.75
N ILE A 259 9.05 6.84 6.19
CA ILE A 259 10.39 7.41 6.41
C ILE A 259 10.28 8.94 6.58
N PRO A 260 10.99 9.56 7.54
CA PRO A 260 11.07 11.02 7.66
C PRO A 260 11.94 11.61 6.55
N LEU A 261 11.48 11.50 5.30
CA LEU A 261 12.17 11.94 4.07
C LEU A 261 12.03 13.44 3.80
N THR A 262 11.45 14.21 4.72
CA THR A 262 11.20 15.64 4.57
C THR A 262 12.49 16.41 4.26
N LYS A 263 13.61 16.07 4.91
CA LYS A 263 14.93 16.67 4.65
C LYS A 263 15.57 16.20 3.33
N VAL A 264 15.46 14.92 3.01
CA VAL A 264 15.99 14.36 1.75
C VAL A 264 15.30 15.01 0.57
N PHE A 265 13.96 15.11 0.62
CA PHE A 265 13.20 15.70 -0.46
C PHE A 265 13.40 17.21 -0.59
N ASP A 266 13.50 17.93 0.52
CA ASP A 266 13.86 19.36 0.50
C ASP A 266 15.22 19.57 -0.20
N LYS A 267 16.19 18.70 0.06
CA LYS A 267 17.49 18.73 -0.62
C LYS A 267 17.37 18.37 -2.11
N ILE A 268 16.72 17.25 -2.48
CA ILE A 268 16.52 16.85 -3.88
C ILE A 268 15.77 17.92 -4.66
N TYR A 269 14.74 18.51 -4.07
CA TYR A 269 13.98 19.59 -4.69
C TYR A 269 14.82 20.85 -4.88
N LYS A 270 15.60 21.25 -3.86
CA LYS A 270 16.48 22.44 -3.94
C LYS A 270 17.66 22.25 -4.88
N THR A 271 18.16 21.02 -5.05
CA THR A 271 19.36 20.75 -5.85
C THR A 271 19.07 20.35 -7.29
N THR A 272 17.81 20.12 -7.67
CA THR A 272 17.48 19.55 -8.99
C THR A 272 16.45 20.37 -9.76
N GLN A 273 16.57 20.35 -11.08
CA GLN A 273 15.54 20.90 -11.97
C GLN A 273 14.51 19.85 -12.41
N ASN A 274 14.59 18.63 -11.87
CA ASN A 274 13.79 17.47 -12.26
C ASN A 274 12.34 17.58 -11.79
N ILE A 275 11.43 16.92 -12.52
CA ILE A 275 10.01 16.87 -12.18
C ILE A 275 9.77 15.70 -11.24
N GLN A 276 9.02 15.91 -10.17
CA GLN A 276 8.79 14.92 -9.14
C GLN A 276 7.30 14.77 -8.87
N PHE A 277 6.79 13.55 -8.95
CA PHE A 277 5.44 13.22 -8.48
C PHE A 277 5.56 12.41 -7.20
N VAL A 278 4.86 12.82 -6.16
CA VAL A 278 4.94 12.21 -4.83
C VAL A 278 3.58 11.65 -4.45
N SER A 279 3.50 10.36 -4.16
CA SER A 279 2.30 9.76 -3.58
C SER A 279 2.44 9.61 -2.08
N CYS A 280 1.48 10.18 -1.35
CA CYS A 280 1.39 10.08 0.10
C CYS A 280 -0.01 9.61 0.54
N ARG A 281 -0.14 9.23 1.82
CA ARG A 281 -1.46 9.08 2.44
C ARG A 281 -2.00 10.45 2.83
N PRO A 282 -3.34 10.67 2.86
CA PRO A 282 -3.91 11.95 3.29
C PRO A 282 -3.42 12.44 4.65
N SER A 283 -3.13 11.54 5.59
CA SER A 283 -2.57 11.89 6.90
C SER A 283 -1.22 12.60 6.84
N HIS A 284 -0.42 12.39 5.78
CA HIS A 284 0.89 13.01 5.58
C HIS A 284 0.84 14.18 4.58
N PHE A 285 -0.33 14.45 4.02
CA PHE A 285 -0.50 15.50 3.02
C PHE A 285 -0.20 16.88 3.59
N GLY A 286 -0.68 17.19 4.79
CA GLY A 286 -0.44 18.48 5.44
C GLY A 286 1.04 18.74 5.78
N GLU A 287 1.83 17.70 6.07
CA GLU A 287 3.27 17.85 6.31
C GLU A 287 4.03 18.13 5.02
N LEU A 288 3.69 17.42 3.94
CA LEU A 288 4.26 17.69 2.63
C LEU A 288 3.79 19.05 2.10
N GLU A 289 2.53 19.41 2.28
CA GLU A 289 1.99 20.72 1.92
C GLU A 289 2.75 21.85 2.63
N LYS A 290 3.10 21.69 3.91
CA LYS A 290 3.95 22.64 4.66
C LYS A 290 5.39 22.75 4.14
N LEU A 291 5.91 21.72 3.46
CA LEU A 291 7.21 21.79 2.79
C LEU A 291 7.10 22.43 1.41
N PHE A 292 5.96 22.22 0.74
CA PHE A 292 5.69 22.70 -0.61
C PHE A 292 4.56 23.74 -0.62
N ILE A 293 4.59 24.72 0.31
CA ILE A 293 3.51 25.68 0.71
C ILE A 293 2.67 26.32 -0.42
N ASN A 294 2.99 26.08 -1.68
CA ASN A 294 2.22 26.51 -2.85
C ASN A 294 1.61 25.40 -3.73
N ARG A 295 1.76 24.07 -3.50
CA ARG A 295 1.61 23.07 -4.61
C ARG A 295 1.16 21.63 -4.23
N ALA A 296 0.06 21.42 -3.50
CA ALA A 296 -0.45 20.07 -3.14
C ALA A 296 -1.95 19.84 -3.51
N TYR A 297 -2.37 18.60 -3.87
CA TYR A 297 -3.75 18.28 -4.32
C TYR A 297 -4.43 17.08 -3.58
N GLN A 298 -5.74 17.16 -3.30
CA GLN A 298 -6.56 16.14 -2.59
C GLN A 298 -7.97 15.96 -3.22
N LEU A 299 -8.60 14.79 -3.09
CA LEU A 299 -9.94 14.43 -3.65
C LEU A 299 -11.11 14.66 -2.65
N ILE A 300 -12.08 15.57 -2.90
CA ILE A 300 -13.38 15.69 -2.16
C ILE A 300 -14.51 16.39 -3.03
N PRO A 301 -15.79 16.63 -2.61
CA PRO A 301 -17.01 16.49 -3.43
C PRO A 301 -17.54 17.80 -4.08
N PHE A 302 -18.62 17.67 -4.87
CA PHE A 302 -19.18 18.65 -5.83
C PHE A 302 -19.19 20.15 -5.46
N ASN A 303 -18.76 21.00 -6.41
CA ASN A 303 -18.74 22.46 -6.28
C ASN A 303 -20.06 23.15 -6.70
N LEU A 304 -20.14 24.48 -6.56
CA LEU A 304 -21.35 25.31 -6.77
C LEU A 304 -22.03 25.14 -8.15
N ILE A 305 -21.24 24.96 -9.22
CA ILE A 305 -21.74 24.78 -10.59
C ILE A 305 -22.31 23.36 -10.75
N GLU A 306 -21.62 22.38 -10.19
CA GLU A 306 -22.05 20.98 -10.20
C GLU A 306 -23.26 20.75 -9.29
N GLN A 307 -23.35 21.47 -8.17
CA GLN A 307 -24.54 21.52 -7.31
C GLN A 307 -25.74 22.09 -8.08
N LYS A 308 -25.55 23.16 -8.86
CA LYS A 308 -26.59 23.75 -9.70
C LYS A 308 -27.02 22.81 -10.83
N GLU A 309 -26.10 22.11 -11.47
CA GLU A 309 -26.40 21.15 -12.54
C GLU A 309 -27.11 19.89 -12.00
N PHE A 310 -26.66 19.35 -10.86
CA PHE A 310 -27.32 18.27 -10.15
C PHE A 310 -28.72 18.66 -9.70
N LEU A 311 -28.87 19.86 -9.13
CA LEU A 311 -30.16 20.40 -8.70
C LEU A 311 -31.14 20.57 -9.85
N THR A 312 -30.65 21.09 -10.97
CA THR A 312 -31.43 21.24 -12.20
C THR A 312 -31.93 19.87 -12.66
N LYS A 313 -31.06 18.87 -12.72
CA LYS A 313 -31.42 17.50 -13.10
C LYS A 313 -32.39 16.84 -12.10
N PHE A 314 -32.21 17.07 -10.81
CA PHE A 314 -33.08 16.56 -9.75
C PHE A 314 -34.48 17.17 -9.81
N PHE A 315 -34.61 18.49 -9.94
CA PHE A 315 -35.91 19.17 -10.02
C PHE A 315 -36.67 18.85 -11.31
N ILE A 316 -35.96 18.67 -12.45
CA ILE A 316 -36.55 18.17 -13.70
C ILE A 316 -37.10 16.75 -13.51
N ALA A 317 -36.39 15.87 -12.81
CA ALA A 317 -36.83 14.50 -12.56
C ALA A 317 -38.08 14.42 -11.66
N GLN A 318 -38.38 15.47 -10.88
CA GLN A 318 -39.55 15.57 -10.00
C GLN A 318 -40.75 16.32 -10.65
N ASN A 319 -40.73 16.56 -11.97
CA ASN A 319 -41.77 17.32 -12.70
C ASN A 319 -42.01 18.75 -12.16
N LEU A 320 -41.03 19.35 -11.50
CA LEU A 320 -41.12 20.75 -11.08
C LEU A 320 -40.84 21.66 -12.29
N MET A 321 -41.70 22.66 -12.51
CA MET A 321 -41.69 23.54 -13.68
C MET A 321 -40.28 24.08 -13.97
N SER A 322 -39.75 23.74 -15.16
CA SER A 322 -38.36 24.05 -15.55
C SER A 322 -38.04 25.54 -15.54
N SER A 323 -39.04 26.40 -15.67
CA SER A 323 -38.90 27.86 -15.67
C SER A 323 -38.53 28.48 -14.32
N LYS A 324 -38.62 27.72 -13.21
CA LYS A 324 -38.31 28.20 -11.86
C LYS A 324 -37.09 27.52 -11.21
N ILE A 325 -36.37 26.70 -11.94
CA ILE A 325 -35.24 25.92 -11.38
C ILE A 325 -34.14 26.82 -10.82
N ASP A 326 -33.79 27.91 -11.51
CA ASP A 326 -32.80 28.86 -11.01
C ASP A 326 -33.25 29.53 -9.71
N GLU A 327 -34.56 29.79 -9.55
CA GLU A 327 -35.16 30.33 -8.34
C GLU A 327 -35.08 29.32 -7.18
N TYR A 328 -35.41 28.04 -7.43
CA TYR A 328 -35.26 26.98 -6.44
C TYR A 328 -33.81 26.74 -6.01
N VAL A 329 -32.86 26.77 -6.95
CA VAL A 329 -31.43 26.63 -6.65
C VAL A 329 -30.94 27.76 -5.76
N ASN A 330 -31.29 29.01 -6.11
CA ASN A 330 -30.89 30.18 -5.35
C ASN A 330 -31.48 30.15 -3.93
N ILE A 331 -32.70 29.65 -3.76
CA ILE A 331 -33.36 29.58 -2.45
C ILE A 331 -32.76 28.50 -1.56
N VAL A 332 -32.41 27.33 -2.11
CA VAL A 332 -31.67 26.33 -1.34
C VAL A 332 -30.30 26.87 -0.91
N GLN A 333 -29.65 27.65 -1.78
CA GLN A 333 -28.37 28.31 -1.48
C GLN A 333 -28.52 29.42 -0.44
N ASP A 334 -29.56 30.24 -0.53
CA ASP A 334 -29.84 31.30 0.45
C ASP A 334 -30.21 30.71 1.80
N MET A 335 -30.99 29.62 1.85
CA MET A 335 -31.24 28.89 3.09
C MET A 335 -29.95 28.28 3.66
N ALA A 336 -29.14 27.63 2.82
CA ALA A 336 -27.85 27.09 3.24
C ALA A 336 -26.94 28.19 3.82
N THR A 337 -26.91 29.37 3.19
CA THR A 337 -26.11 30.53 3.63
C THR A 337 -26.67 31.16 4.90
N THR A 338 -27.98 31.41 4.96
CA THR A 338 -28.67 32.03 6.10
C THR A 338 -28.55 31.20 7.37
N TYR A 339 -28.54 29.88 7.23
CA TYR A 339 -28.47 28.96 8.35
C TYR A 339 -27.09 28.31 8.54
N ASN A 340 -26.08 28.74 7.76
CA ASN A 340 -24.71 28.24 7.81
C ASN A 340 -24.61 26.70 7.61
N PHE A 341 -25.47 26.14 6.77
CA PHE A 341 -25.47 24.72 6.39
C PHE A 341 -24.76 24.52 5.06
N SER A 342 -24.25 23.31 4.82
CA SER A 342 -23.80 22.96 3.47
C SER A 342 -25.01 22.74 2.55
N THR A 343 -24.96 23.23 1.32
CA THR A 343 -26.01 23.02 0.30
C THR A 343 -26.39 21.53 0.15
N PRO A 344 -25.45 20.55 0.15
CA PRO A 344 -25.80 19.13 0.10
C PRO A 344 -26.61 18.64 1.32
N PHE A 345 -26.39 19.22 2.50
CA PHE A 345 -27.16 18.90 3.69
C PHE A 345 -28.60 19.40 3.59
N MET A 346 -28.80 20.64 3.13
CA MET A 346 -30.14 21.19 2.88
C MET A 346 -30.91 20.37 1.85
N LEU A 347 -30.22 19.85 0.83
CA LEU A 347 -30.84 18.98 -0.16
C LEU A 347 -31.24 17.62 0.39
N LYS A 348 -30.46 17.06 1.33
CA LYS A 348 -30.90 15.87 2.08
C LYS A 348 -32.13 16.18 2.92
N VAL A 349 -32.21 17.33 3.59
CA VAL A 349 -33.39 17.73 4.36
C VAL A 349 -34.63 17.84 3.45
N ILE A 350 -34.50 18.52 2.31
CA ILE A 350 -35.62 18.67 1.35
C ILE A 350 -36.07 17.32 0.78
N ALA A 351 -35.12 16.44 0.46
CA ALA A 351 -35.42 15.09 -0.06
C ALA A 351 -35.99 14.14 1.01
N TYR A 352 -35.59 14.29 2.28
CA TYR A 352 -36.00 13.39 3.36
C TYR A 352 -37.38 13.71 3.96
N TYR A 353 -37.81 14.97 3.87
CA TYR A 353 -39.11 15.40 4.41
C TYR A 353 -40.26 15.40 3.40
N GLU A 354 -40.04 14.89 2.19
CA GLU A 354 -41.06 14.88 1.12
C GLU A 354 -41.78 16.22 1.02
N LEU A 355 -41.02 17.33 1.07
CA LEU A 355 -41.63 18.66 1.00
C LEU A 355 -42.41 18.76 -0.29
N THR A 356 -43.73 18.77 -0.16
CA THR A 356 -44.66 18.90 -1.29
C THR A 356 -44.41 20.23 -2.01
N SER A 357 -44.88 20.31 -3.26
CA SER A 357 -44.86 21.56 -4.04
C SER A 357 -45.49 22.74 -3.29
N ASP A 358 -46.41 22.46 -2.37
CA ASP A 358 -47.13 23.45 -1.57
C ASP A 358 -46.26 24.00 -0.43
N HIS A 359 -45.50 23.15 0.26
CA HIS A 359 -44.53 23.62 1.27
C HIS A 359 -43.43 24.48 0.64
N ILE A 360 -42.99 24.07 -0.55
CA ILE A 360 -41.99 24.85 -1.30
C ILE A 360 -42.63 26.18 -1.75
N SER A 361 -43.84 26.20 -2.31
CA SER A 361 -44.52 27.44 -2.70
C SER A 361 -44.77 28.40 -1.54
N GLN A 362 -45.11 27.90 -0.35
CA GLN A 362 -45.27 28.73 0.85
C GLN A 362 -43.95 29.40 1.27
N ILE A 363 -42.83 28.66 1.23
CA ILE A 363 -41.49 29.23 1.42
C ILE A 363 -41.21 30.31 0.36
N LEU A 364 -41.59 30.08 -0.89
CA LEU A 364 -41.36 31.00 -2.01
C LEU A 364 -42.14 32.32 -1.86
N ASP A 365 -43.36 32.29 -1.32
CA ASP A 365 -44.21 33.47 -1.17
C ASP A 365 -43.81 34.35 0.04
N GLY A 366 -42.64 34.10 0.63
CA GLY A 366 -42.17 34.80 1.82
C GLY A 366 -43.04 34.52 3.06
N GLN A 367 -43.93 33.53 2.98
CA GLN A 367 -44.59 33.02 4.17
C GLN A 367 -43.50 32.29 4.94
N VAL A 368 -43.17 32.83 6.12
CA VAL A 368 -42.47 32.06 7.13
C VAL A 368 -43.33 30.83 7.33
N LEU A 369 -42.89 29.67 6.83
CA LEU A 369 -43.46 28.42 7.26
C LEU A 369 -43.38 28.51 8.77
N ASP A 370 -44.55 28.53 9.43
CA ASP A 370 -44.65 28.37 10.86
C ASP A 370 -44.28 26.91 11.15
N PHE A 371 -43.00 26.61 10.91
CA PHE A 371 -42.28 25.61 11.64
C PHE A 371 -42.37 26.11 13.07
N SER A 372 -43.49 25.80 13.73
CA SER A 372 -43.69 25.97 15.16
C SER A 372 -42.34 25.70 15.81
N ASP A 373 -41.86 26.52 16.76
CA ASP A 373 -40.48 26.48 17.30
C ASP A 373 -39.90 25.06 17.50
N SER A 374 -40.75 24.05 17.74
CA SER A 374 -40.44 22.62 17.68
C SER A 374 -39.82 22.07 16.38
N HIS A 375 -40.23 22.49 15.18
CA HIS A 375 -39.70 22.03 13.88
C HIS A 375 -38.35 22.69 13.56
N PHE A 376 -38.19 23.97 13.89
CA PHE A 376 -36.92 24.65 13.76
C PHE A 376 -35.91 24.14 14.81
N GLN A 377 -36.36 23.93 16.06
CA GLN A 377 -35.58 23.17 17.04
C GLN A 377 -35.25 21.79 16.51
N TYR A 378 -36.16 21.10 15.84
CA TYR A 378 -35.91 19.76 15.31
C TYR A 378 -34.87 19.75 14.18
N LEU A 379 -34.89 20.73 13.25
CA LEU A 379 -33.87 20.88 12.20
C LEU A 379 -32.51 21.32 12.78
N ASN A 380 -32.51 22.23 13.74
CA ASN A 380 -31.29 22.70 14.42
C ASN A 380 -30.70 21.61 15.33
N ASN A 381 -31.55 20.77 15.92
CA ASN A 381 -31.19 19.56 16.64
C ASN A 381 -30.68 18.46 15.71
N LEU A 382 -31.23 18.38 14.49
CA LEU A 382 -30.69 17.55 13.43
C LEU A 382 -29.32 18.06 13.00
N VAL A 383 -29.08 19.35 12.85
CA VAL A 383 -27.77 19.87 12.40
C VAL A 383 -26.69 19.72 13.45
N ASN A 384 -27.03 19.94 14.72
CA ASN A 384 -26.09 19.73 15.81
C ASN A 384 -25.81 18.24 16.07
N HIS A 385 -26.57 17.33 15.44
CA HIS A 385 -26.42 15.87 15.44
C HIS A 385 -26.03 15.27 16.80
N ASP A 386 -26.48 15.88 17.90
CA ASP A 386 -26.31 15.30 19.22
C ASP A 386 -27.35 14.19 19.36
N TRP A 387 -26.90 13.00 19.76
CA TRP A 387 -27.76 11.89 20.13
C TRP A 387 -28.94 12.34 21.02
N LYS A 388 -28.70 13.26 21.96
CA LYS A 388 -29.71 13.81 22.88
C LYS A 388 -30.84 14.53 22.17
N ASN A 389 -30.56 15.10 21.02
CA ASN A 389 -31.44 16.01 20.30
C ASN A 389 -32.20 15.33 19.13
N LEU A 390 -31.87 14.09 18.79
CA LEU A 390 -32.65 13.31 17.82
C LEU A 390 -34.12 13.18 18.26
N ALA A 391 -35.06 13.39 17.34
CA ALA A 391 -36.49 13.15 17.63
C ALA A 391 -36.77 11.67 17.88
N GLY A 392 -37.86 11.40 18.61
CA GLY A 392 -38.22 10.05 19.04
C GLY A 392 -38.22 8.99 17.94
N LYS A 393 -38.79 9.30 16.75
CA LYS A 393 -38.81 8.36 15.62
C LYS A 393 -37.41 8.05 15.08
N LEU A 394 -36.54 9.05 14.96
CA LEU A 394 -35.17 8.87 14.49
C LEU A 394 -34.30 8.17 15.54
N LYS A 395 -34.47 8.48 16.83
CA LYS A 395 -33.83 7.74 17.93
C LYS A 395 -34.21 6.27 17.88
N GLN A 396 -35.49 5.97 17.72
CA GLN A 396 -35.96 4.59 17.61
C GLN A 396 -35.36 3.90 16.39
N LYS A 397 -35.37 4.55 15.21
CA LYS A 397 -34.72 4.04 14.00
C LYS A 397 -33.25 3.70 14.26
N PHE A 398 -32.49 4.65 14.82
CA PHE A 398 -31.08 4.49 15.15
C PHE A 398 -30.84 3.32 16.13
N LEU A 399 -31.61 3.23 17.23
CA LEU A 399 -31.46 2.14 18.20
C LEU A 399 -31.77 0.76 17.61
N THR A 400 -32.69 0.70 16.65
CA THR A 400 -33.03 -0.53 15.94
C THR A 400 -32.07 -0.89 14.81
N SER A 401 -31.23 0.05 14.37
CA SER A 401 -30.18 -0.19 13.36
C SER A 401 -29.09 -1.10 13.91
N ASN A 402 -28.43 -1.82 13.01
CA ASN A 402 -27.31 -2.69 13.33
C ASN A 402 -25.96 -1.95 13.17
N PHE A 403 -24.98 -2.38 13.95
CA PHE A 403 -23.57 -2.09 13.79
C PHE A 403 -22.77 -3.38 13.93
N THR A 404 -21.59 -3.45 13.33
CA THR A 404 -20.68 -4.59 13.52
C THR A 404 -19.63 -4.25 14.57
N PHE A 405 -19.56 -5.04 15.63
CA PHE A 405 -18.53 -4.93 16.67
C PHE A 405 -17.63 -6.14 16.62
N GLN A 406 -16.39 -5.98 16.14
CA GLN A 406 -15.41 -7.07 15.96
C GLN A 406 -16.02 -8.35 15.36
N ASN A 407 -16.64 -8.24 14.18
CA ASN A 407 -17.32 -9.30 13.41
C ASN A 407 -18.71 -9.73 13.88
N GLU A 408 -19.25 -9.18 14.98
CA GLU A 408 -20.60 -9.51 15.45
C GLU A 408 -21.57 -8.36 15.16
N SER A 409 -22.67 -8.66 14.47
CA SER A 409 -23.73 -7.69 14.17
C SER A 409 -24.64 -7.52 15.39
N LEU A 410 -24.75 -6.29 15.89
CA LEU A 410 -25.49 -5.93 17.10
C LEU A 410 -26.38 -4.73 16.84
N LYS A 411 -27.47 -4.62 17.60
CA LYS A 411 -28.31 -3.42 17.58
C LYS A 411 -27.73 -2.32 18.45
N PHE A 412 -27.83 -1.06 18.03
CA PHE A 412 -27.37 0.09 18.83
C PHE A 412 -28.03 0.16 20.22
N GLU A 413 -29.25 -0.36 20.39
CA GLU A 413 -29.85 -0.54 21.71
C GLU A 413 -28.92 -1.24 22.71
N LYS A 414 -28.16 -2.25 22.28
CA LYS A 414 -27.17 -2.95 23.12
C LYS A 414 -25.95 -2.11 23.46
N LEU A 415 -25.58 -1.17 22.59
CA LEU A 415 -24.54 -0.21 22.91
C LEU A 415 -25.06 0.80 23.96
N ALA A 416 -26.35 1.15 23.93
CA ALA A 416 -26.91 2.13 24.87
C ALA A 416 -26.90 1.60 26.32
N GLU A 417 -26.94 0.28 26.49
CA GLU A 417 -26.71 -0.41 27.76
C GLU A 417 -25.27 -0.22 28.31
N ILE A 418 -24.31 0.22 27.49
CA ILE A 418 -22.92 0.44 27.91
C ILE A 418 -22.79 1.71 28.75
N SER A 419 -23.10 2.86 28.15
CA SER A 419 -23.02 4.18 28.77
C SER A 419 -23.62 5.23 27.83
N LEU A 420 -24.33 6.21 28.40
CA LEU A 420 -24.82 7.37 27.65
C LEU A 420 -23.66 8.24 27.13
N GLU A 421 -22.52 8.25 27.83
CA GLU A 421 -21.34 9.02 27.42
C GLU A 421 -20.72 8.50 26.13
N VAL A 422 -20.78 7.18 25.91
CA VAL A 422 -20.35 6.54 24.67
C VAL A 422 -21.23 7.02 23.52
N PHE A 423 -22.55 7.07 23.69
CA PHE A 423 -23.46 7.59 22.66
C PHE A 423 -23.19 9.04 22.30
N ASN A 424 -22.93 9.86 23.31
CA ASN A 424 -22.64 11.28 23.12
C ASN A 424 -21.30 11.53 22.40
N SER A 425 -20.51 10.49 22.14
CA SER A 425 -19.25 10.59 21.39
C SER A 425 -19.34 10.13 19.94
N LEU A 426 -20.51 9.67 19.50
CA LEU A 426 -20.77 9.47 18.09
C LEU A 426 -20.61 10.80 17.36
N SER A 427 -19.87 10.80 16.26
CA SER A 427 -19.82 11.96 15.39
C SER A 427 -21.14 12.11 14.64
N SER A 428 -21.43 13.34 14.24
CA SER A 428 -22.55 13.68 13.37
C SER A 428 -22.61 12.82 12.11
N GLU A 429 -21.45 12.58 11.50
CA GLU A 429 -21.28 11.75 10.31
C GLU A 429 -21.65 10.29 10.58
N GLN A 430 -21.19 9.71 11.69
CA GLN A 430 -21.53 8.34 12.08
C GLN A 430 -23.03 8.17 12.31
N ILE A 431 -23.68 9.17 12.91
CA ILE A 431 -25.13 9.16 13.13
C ILE A 431 -25.87 9.16 11.79
N VAL A 432 -25.49 10.04 10.88
CA VAL A 432 -26.08 10.13 9.54
C VAL A 432 -25.88 8.83 8.77
N ASP A 433 -24.67 8.28 8.79
CA ASP A 433 -24.34 7.03 8.11
C ASP A 433 -25.24 5.87 8.57
N VAL A 434 -25.43 5.71 9.88
CA VAL A 434 -26.32 4.68 10.44
C VAL A 434 -27.78 4.91 10.05
N LEU A 435 -28.23 6.17 10.03
CA LEU A 435 -29.61 6.51 9.63
C LEU A 435 -29.86 6.33 8.13
N ASP A 436 -28.82 6.47 7.31
CA ASP A 436 -28.79 6.17 5.87
C ASP A 436 -28.66 4.65 5.60
N GLY A 437 -28.61 3.83 6.65
CA GLY A 437 -28.54 2.37 6.56
C GLY A 437 -27.14 1.82 6.30
N LYS A 438 -26.10 2.66 6.41
CA LYS A 438 -24.71 2.18 6.35
C LYS A 438 -24.35 1.49 7.65
N GLU A 439 -23.57 0.43 7.53
CA GLU A 439 -23.08 -0.33 8.67
C GLU A 439 -21.90 0.38 9.32
N LEU A 440 -22.03 0.73 10.61
CA LEU A 440 -20.91 1.20 11.40
C LEU A 440 -20.09 0.00 11.88
N VAL A 441 -18.79 -0.01 11.59
CA VAL A 441 -17.86 -1.06 12.06
C VAL A 441 -17.02 -0.50 13.21
N ILE A 442 -16.99 -1.21 14.33
CA ILE A 442 -16.31 -0.82 15.57
C ILE A 442 -15.26 -1.88 15.92
N GLY A 443 -14.04 -1.43 16.15
CA GLY A 443 -12.89 -2.26 16.51
C GLY A 443 -12.32 -3.04 15.33
N SER A 444 -11.10 -3.54 15.50
CA SER A 444 -10.45 -4.37 14.48
C SER A 444 -11.17 -5.72 14.34
N MET A 445 -11.26 -6.19 13.09
CA MET A 445 -11.79 -7.52 12.79
C MET A 445 -10.88 -8.59 13.40
N ILE A 446 -11.49 -9.55 14.10
CA ILE A 446 -10.79 -10.76 14.54
C ILE A 446 -10.56 -11.60 13.28
N GLN A 447 -9.30 -11.82 12.91
CA GLN A 447 -9.01 -12.55 11.69
C GLN A 447 -9.43 -14.02 11.82
N ASN A 448 -10.33 -14.48 10.96
CA ASN A 448 -10.72 -15.88 10.87
C ASN A 448 -9.77 -16.61 9.91
N ARG A 449 -8.58 -17.01 10.40
CA ARG A 449 -7.61 -17.80 9.61
C ARG A 449 -7.83 -19.32 9.72
N THR A 450 -8.95 -19.70 10.29
CA THR A 450 -9.11 -20.98 10.99
C THR A 450 -10.15 -21.88 10.34
N GLU A 451 -10.31 -21.77 9.03
CA GLU A 451 -11.22 -22.62 8.25
C GLU A 451 -10.89 -24.12 8.40
N PHE A 452 -9.64 -24.47 8.72
CA PHE A 452 -9.18 -25.83 8.99
C PHE A 452 -9.19 -26.22 10.48
N TYR A 453 -9.76 -25.40 11.36
CA TYR A 453 -9.75 -25.73 12.78
C TYR A 453 -10.60 -26.97 13.09
N VAL A 454 -10.04 -27.83 13.93
CA VAL A 454 -10.72 -28.96 14.57
C VAL A 454 -10.75 -28.66 16.06
N GLU A 455 -11.93 -28.83 16.66
CA GLU A 455 -12.17 -28.53 18.08
C GLU A 455 -11.09 -29.19 18.95
N ARG A 456 -10.46 -28.39 19.80
CA ARG A 456 -9.40 -28.87 20.70
C ARG A 456 -9.96 -29.06 22.11
N ARG A 457 -9.39 -30.02 22.81
CA ARG A 457 -9.69 -30.33 24.21
C ARG A 457 -8.51 -29.99 25.10
N PHE A 458 -8.82 -29.57 26.32
CA PHE A 458 -7.87 -29.02 27.28
C PHE A 458 -7.83 -29.87 28.54
N ILE A 459 -6.63 -30.12 29.06
CA ILE A 459 -6.45 -30.76 30.37
C ILE A 459 -5.47 -29.95 31.21
N PHE A 460 -5.53 -30.06 32.53
CA PHE A 460 -4.55 -29.42 33.40
C PHE A 460 -3.15 -30.01 33.21
N GLU A 461 -2.16 -29.12 33.18
CA GLU A 461 -0.76 -29.49 33.25
C GLU A 461 -0.46 -30.21 34.58
N GLY A 462 0.33 -31.28 34.50
CA GLY A 462 0.62 -32.19 35.61
C GLY A 462 -0.16 -33.51 35.56
N ILE A 463 -1.18 -33.62 34.70
CA ILE A 463 -1.77 -34.90 34.34
C ILE A 463 -0.93 -35.50 33.20
N ALA A 464 -0.08 -36.49 33.52
CA ALA A 464 0.70 -37.18 32.51
C ALA A 464 -0.24 -37.86 31.50
N ILE A 465 -0.20 -37.43 30.24
CA ILE A 465 -1.01 -38.03 29.17
C ILE A 465 -0.37 -39.35 28.75
N ASN A 466 -0.99 -40.46 29.12
CA ASN A 466 -0.69 -41.73 28.49
C ASN A 466 -1.52 -41.88 27.22
N LEU A 467 -0.87 -41.91 26.04
CA LEU A 467 -1.53 -42.06 24.75
C LEU A 467 -2.36 -43.36 24.67
N ALA A 468 -1.99 -44.41 25.40
CA ALA A 468 -2.78 -45.65 25.48
C ALA A 468 -4.17 -45.44 26.09
N ASN A 469 -4.34 -44.38 26.91
CA ASN A 469 -5.59 -44.05 27.60
C ASN A 469 -6.21 -42.74 27.09
N ILE A 470 -5.97 -42.36 25.84
CA ILE A 470 -6.45 -41.07 25.29
C ILE A 470 -7.96 -40.90 25.49
N THR A 471 -8.76 -41.96 25.32
CA THR A 471 -10.21 -41.95 25.54
C THR A 471 -10.62 -41.52 26.94
N TYR A 472 -9.86 -41.90 27.98
CA TYR A 472 -10.14 -41.44 29.34
C TYR A 472 -9.94 -39.92 29.45
N TYR A 473 -8.82 -39.40 28.94
CA TYR A 473 -8.53 -37.97 28.97
C TYR A 473 -9.55 -37.17 28.19
N ILE A 474 -10.02 -37.69 27.05
CA ILE A 474 -11.08 -37.09 26.26
C ILE A 474 -12.34 -36.84 27.09
N ASN A 475 -12.73 -37.80 27.93
CA ASN A 475 -13.95 -37.72 28.73
C ASN A 475 -13.84 -36.75 29.92
N VAL A 476 -12.63 -36.46 30.39
CA VAL A 476 -12.39 -35.54 31.52
C VAL A 476 -11.85 -34.17 31.06
N ALA A 477 -11.66 -34.00 29.76
CA ALA A 477 -11.11 -32.78 29.21
C ALA A 477 -12.16 -31.68 29.10
N ASP A 478 -11.69 -30.46 29.31
CA ASP A 478 -12.50 -29.28 29.09
C ASP A 478 -12.60 -29.00 27.58
N THR A 479 -13.80 -28.62 27.15
CA THR A 479 -14.03 -28.04 25.83
C THR A 479 -13.65 -26.56 25.81
N MET A 480 -13.66 -25.92 24.64
CA MET A 480 -13.41 -24.48 24.56
C MET A 480 -14.46 -23.66 25.32
N ASP A 481 -15.73 -24.08 25.31
CA ASP A 481 -16.79 -23.39 26.05
C ASP A 481 -16.61 -23.52 27.57
N ASP A 482 -16.16 -24.69 28.04
CA ASP A 482 -15.83 -24.90 29.45
C ASP A 482 -14.68 -23.99 29.88
N ILE A 483 -13.64 -23.88 29.06
CA ILE A 483 -12.52 -22.98 29.30
C ILE A 483 -13.01 -21.53 29.37
N ILE A 484 -13.81 -21.08 28.41
CA ILE A 484 -14.35 -19.72 28.42
C ILE A 484 -15.11 -19.46 29.72
N ASP A 485 -16.01 -20.35 30.13
CA ASP A 485 -16.84 -20.14 31.32
C ASP A 485 -16.04 -20.18 32.62
N LYS A 486 -15.04 -21.07 32.72
CA LYS A 486 -14.11 -21.12 33.86
C LYS A 486 -13.25 -19.86 33.91
N THR A 487 -12.70 -19.44 32.77
CA THR A 487 -11.79 -18.31 32.68
C THR A 487 -12.48 -16.97 32.95
N LEU A 488 -13.77 -16.84 32.67
CA LEU A 488 -14.52 -15.66 33.12
C LEU A 488 -14.59 -15.53 34.65
N ARG A 489 -14.48 -16.64 35.39
CA ARG A 489 -14.46 -16.65 36.86
C ARG A 489 -13.04 -16.46 37.40
N THR A 490 -12.06 -17.16 36.83
CA THR A 490 -10.66 -17.10 37.29
C THR A 490 -9.89 -15.89 36.76
N ARG A 491 -10.42 -15.24 35.71
CA ARG A 491 -9.81 -14.15 34.92
C ARG A 491 -8.52 -14.53 34.20
N VAL A 492 -8.04 -15.76 34.32
CA VAL A 492 -6.78 -16.21 33.71
C VAL A 492 -6.91 -17.61 33.12
N PHE A 493 -6.34 -17.79 31.94
CA PHE A 493 -6.07 -19.07 31.30
C PHE A 493 -4.63 -19.10 30.78
N ILE A 494 -3.89 -20.16 31.09
CA ILE A 494 -2.53 -20.36 30.57
C ILE A 494 -2.55 -21.61 29.71
N LEU A 495 -2.18 -21.48 28.43
CA LEU A 495 -2.05 -22.59 27.50
C LEU A 495 -0.58 -22.93 27.28
N SER A 496 -0.13 -24.01 27.92
CA SER A 496 1.22 -24.57 27.81
C SER A 496 1.20 -25.74 26.84
N SER A 497 1.98 -25.69 25.76
CA SER A 497 2.10 -26.82 24.85
C SER A 497 3.36 -26.72 24.00
N GLU A 498 3.80 -27.83 23.43
CA GLU A 498 4.95 -27.86 22.51
C GLU A 498 4.78 -26.96 21.27
N ALA A 499 5.90 -26.69 20.59
CA ALA A 499 5.90 -26.00 19.31
C ALA A 499 5.09 -26.80 18.26
N GLY A 500 4.30 -26.11 17.44
CA GLY A 500 3.48 -26.75 16.40
C GLY A 500 2.21 -27.46 16.91
N ALA A 501 1.93 -27.48 18.22
CA ALA A 501 0.74 -28.14 18.78
C ALA A 501 -0.61 -27.43 18.48
N GLY A 502 -0.57 -26.27 17.81
CA GLY A 502 -1.75 -25.49 17.43
C GLY A 502 -2.20 -24.43 18.43
N LYS A 503 -1.31 -23.93 19.31
CA LYS A 503 -1.63 -22.90 20.32
C LYS A 503 -2.25 -21.63 19.72
N SER A 504 -1.57 -21.03 18.74
CA SER A 504 -2.02 -19.77 18.13
C SER A 504 -3.36 -19.92 17.41
N VAL A 505 -3.53 -21.00 16.64
CA VAL A 505 -4.81 -21.34 15.99
C VAL A 505 -5.93 -21.52 17.02
N THR A 506 -5.62 -22.16 18.15
CA THR A 506 -6.58 -22.32 19.26
C THR A 506 -6.96 -20.98 19.89
N PHE A 507 -6.01 -20.04 20.03
CA PHE A 507 -6.29 -18.70 20.56
C PHE A 507 -7.12 -17.85 19.59
N GLU A 508 -6.85 -17.93 18.28
CA GLU A 508 -7.68 -17.26 17.26
C GLU A 508 -9.13 -17.74 17.36
N GLN A 509 -9.33 -19.06 17.48
CA GLN A 509 -10.65 -19.66 17.66
C GLN A 509 -11.30 -19.28 18.98
N LEU A 510 -10.52 -19.24 20.05
CA LEU A 510 -10.99 -18.80 21.36
C LEU A 510 -11.46 -17.35 21.32
N ALA A 511 -10.71 -16.45 20.65
CA ALA A 511 -11.11 -15.07 20.47
C ALA A 511 -12.47 -14.96 19.75
N MET A 512 -12.64 -15.71 18.65
CA MET A 512 -13.91 -15.76 17.91
C MET A 512 -15.06 -16.30 18.76
N ARG A 513 -14.83 -17.38 19.50
CA ARG A 513 -15.87 -18.05 20.30
C ARG A 513 -16.27 -17.22 21.51
N ILE A 514 -15.32 -16.56 22.17
CA ILE A 514 -15.58 -15.56 23.21
C ILE A 514 -16.43 -14.44 22.64
N LYS A 515 -16.10 -13.95 21.45
CA LYS A 515 -16.82 -12.86 20.82
C LYS A 515 -18.27 -13.24 20.49
N ARG A 516 -18.50 -14.42 19.90
CA ARG A 516 -19.85 -14.95 19.66
C ARG A 516 -20.66 -15.12 20.93
N LYS A 517 -20.05 -15.66 21.99
CA LYS A 517 -20.73 -15.93 23.26
C LYS A 517 -20.99 -14.64 24.06
N PHE A 518 -20.10 -13.65 23.94
CA PHE A 518 -20.18 -12.38 24.66
C PHE A 518 -19.91 -11.21 23.68
N PRO A 519 -20.88 -10.87 22.83
CA PRO A 519 -20.67 -9.93 21.73
C PRO A 519 -20.26 -8.52 22.17
N LEU A 520 -20.66 -8.10 23.38
CA LEU A 520 -20.29 -6.79 23.94
C LEU A 520 -18.93 -6.77 24.64
N ARG A 521 -18.19 -7.89 24.69
CA ARG A 521 -16.80 -7.87 25.16
C ARG A 521 -15.88 -7.35 24.07
N TRP A 522 -14.87 -6.60 24.50
CA TRP A 522 -13.78 -6.17 23.64
C TRP A 522 -12.66 -7.21 23.70
N VAL A 523 -12.44 -7.92 22.60
CA VAL A 523 -11.48 -9.04 22.53
C VAL A 523 -10.24 -8.60 21.75
N LEU A 524 -9.07 -8.69 22.36
CA LEU A 524 -7.80 -8.31 21.73
C LEU A 524 -6.88 -9.52 21.63
N TYR A 525 -6.50 -9.85 20.41
CA TYR A 525 -5.49 -10.85 20.13
C TYR A 525 -4.13 -10.16 19.91
N ILE A 526 -3.14 -10.50 20.73
CA ILE A 526 -1.83 -9.87 20.77
C ILE A 526 -0.80 -10.96 20.48
N ASP A 527 -0.18 -10.90 19.31
CA ASP A 527 0.96 -11.77 19.00
C ASP A 527 2.24 -11.10 19.53
N LEU A 528 2.77 -11.62 20.65
CA LEU A 528 3.87 -10.96 21.37
C LEU A 528 5.13 -10.78 20.51
N LYS A 529 5.31 -11.60 19.47
CA LYS A 529 6.42 -11.51 18.52
C LYS A 529 6.38 -10.23 17.68
N ASP A 530 5.21 -9.67 17.43
CA ASP A 530 5.02 -8.51 16.55
C ASP A 530 5.42 -7.20 17.26
N TYR A 531 5.60 -7.25 18.59
CA TYR A 531 5.91 -6.10 19.44
C TYR A 531 7.38 -5.99 19.83
N LYS A 532 8.28 -6.75 19.19
CA LYS A 532 9.73 -6.70 19.47
C LYS A 532 10.32 -5.29 19.38
N SER A 533 9.88 -4.49 18.39
CA SER A 533 10.33 -3.11 18.23
C SER A 533 9.87 -2.21 19.39
N PHE A 534 8.62 -2.38 19.84
CA PHE A 534 8.08 -1.65 20.99
C PHE A 534 8.91 -1.92 22.24
N TYR A 535 9.26 -3.18 22.51
CA TYR A 535 10.05 -3.52 23.71
C TYR A 535 11.45 -2.90 23.69
N ASN A 536 12.09 -2.81 22.53
CA ASN A 536 13.41 -2.18 22.42
C ASN A 536 13.36 -0.70 22.82
N THR A 537 12.31 0.02 22.43
CA THR A 537 12.17 1.45 22.75
C THR A 537 11.64 1.70 24.17
N SER A 538 10.80 0.80 24.68
CA SER A 538 10.17 0.96 25.99
C SER A 538 11.04 0.50 27.15
N LEU A 539 11.93 -0.49 26.98
CA LEU A 539 12.83 -0.95 28.05
C LEU A 539 13.78 0.15 28.56
N GLU A 540 14.16 1.09 27.70
CA GLU A 540 15.02 2.21 28.07
C GLU A 540 14.25 3.32 28.83
N ASN A 541 12.93 3.34 28.72
CA ASN A 541 12.05 4.39 29.25
C ASN A 541 10.97 3.85 30.20
N VAL A 542 11.22 2.73 30.91
CA VAL A 542 10.26 2.15 31.88
C VAL A 542 10.16 3.05 33.12
N VAL A 543 9.62 4.25 32.94
CA VAL A 543 8.81 4.89 33.96
C VAL A 543 7.58 4.01 34.07
N PHE A 544 7.46 3.28 35.17
CA PHE A 544 6.28 2.50 35.48
C PHE A 544 5.07 3.41 35.33
N VAL A 545 4.31 3.18 34.27
CA VAL A 545 3.06 3.90 34.06
C VAL A 545 2.13 3.38 35.16
N ASP A 546 1.96 4.16 36.23
CA ASP A 546 1.00 3.85 37.31
C ASP A 546 -0.43 3.66 36.74
N ASN A 547 -0.66 4.14 35.52
CA ASN A 547 -1.89 4.04 34.77
C ASN A 547 -1.88 2.89 33.74
N ILE A 548 -2.43 1.74 34.12
CA ILE A 548 -2.62 0.58 33.21
C ILE A 548 -3.37 0.94 31.93
N LYS A 549 -4.29 1.91 31.99
CA LYS A 549 -5.02 2.37 30.81
C LYS A 549 -4.03 2.88 29.76
N GLU A 550 -3.12 3.76 30.13
CA GLU A 550 -2.12 4.32 29.21
C GLU A 550 -1.15 3.25 28.72
N LEU A 551 -0.72 2.34 29.60
CA LEU A 551 0.07 1.17 29.20
C LEU A 551 -0.63 0.33 28.12
N LEU A 552 -1.92 0.05 28.30
CA LEU A 552 -2.72 -0.69 27.31
C LEU A 552 -2.88 0.10 26.01
N HIS A 553 -3.18 1.41 26.08
CA HIS A 553 -3.29 2.26 24.89
C HIS A 553 -1.99 2.25 24.07
N ASN A 554 -0.83 2.27 24.75
CA ASN A 554 0.49 2.22 24.12
C ASN A 554 0.82 0.85 23.54
N ILE A 555 0.68 -0.23 24.32
CA ILE A 555 0.97 -1.61 23.86
C ILE A 555 0.08 -1.99 22.68
N LEU A 556 -1.19 -1.63 22.71
CA LEU A 556 -2.17 -2.05 21.71
C LEU A 556 -2.26 -1.08 20.53
N ASN A 557 -1.46 -0.02 20.51
CA ASN A 557 -1.55 1.06 19.53
C ASN A 557 -2.99 1.59 19.34
N LEU A 558 -3.74 1.70 20.45
CA LEU A 558 -5.13 2.19 20.43
C LEU A 558 -5.22 3.67 20.09
N ASN A 559 -4.09 4.35 19.97
CA ASN A 559 -4.02 5.71 19.44
C ASN A 559 -4.62 5.81 18.03
N SER A 560 -4.60 4.72 17.26
CA SER A 560 -5.24 4.60 15.94
C SER A 560 -6.77 4.53 15.98
N LEU A 561 -7.38 4.22 17.13
CA LEU A 561 -8.84 4.23 17.29
C LEU A 561 -9.38 5.66 17.23
N ASN A 562 -10.57 5.81 16.65
CA ASN A 562 -11.29 7.09 16.71
C ASN A 562 -11.80 7.38 18.13
N GLU A 563 -12.25 8.61 18.39
CA GLU A 563 -12.68 9.03 19.74
C GLU A 563 -13.82 8.15 20.29
N PHE A 564 -14.80 7.83 19.44
CA PHE A 564 -15.93 6.98 19.80
C PHE A 564 -15.48 5.57 20.21
N GLU A 565 -14.60 4.94 19.42
CA GLU A 565 -14.02 3.63 19.74
C GLU A 565 -13.19 3.66 21.03
N LYS A 566 -12.42 4.72 21.27
CA LYS A 566 -11.66 4.91 22.52
C LYS A 566 -12.59 4.96 23.73
N LYS A 567 -13.71 5.68 23.64
CA LYS A 567 -14.69 5.75 24.74
C LYS A 567 -15.38 4.41 24.98
N ILE A 568 -15.72 3.66 23.92
CA ILE A 568 -16.23 2.28 24.08
C ILE A 568 -15.20 1.43 24.80
N PHE A 569 -13.95 1.42 24.33
CA PHE A 569 -12.88 0.63 24.93
C PHE A 569 -12.69 0.99 26.41
N ASP A 570 -12.64 2.27 26.74
CA ASP A 570 -12.45 2.77 28.11
C ASP A 570 -13.59 2.34 29.04
N GLU A 571 -14.85 2.43 28.58
CA GLU A 571 -15.99 1.96 29.37
C GLU A 571 -16.00 0.43 29.53
N ARG A 572 -15.61 -0.32 28.49
CA ARG A 572 -15.44 -1.78 28.58
C ARG A 572 -14.28 -2.16 29.52
N LEU A 573 -13.20 -1.39 29.52
CA LEU A 573 -12.05 -1.57 30.40
C LEU A 573 -12.46 -1.36 31.86
N LYS A 574 -13.14 -0.25 32.16
CA LYS A 574 -13.68 0.09 33.49
C LYS A 574 -14.64 -0.97 34.03
N SER A 575 -15.50 -1.52 33.17
CA SER A 575 -16.48 -2.54 33.53
C SER A 575 -15.91 -3.97 33.59
N GLY A 576 -14.68 -4.21 33.15
CA GLY A 576 -14.08 -5.56 33.12
C GLY A 576 -14.57 -6.44 31.96
N HIS A 577 -15.08 -5.83 30.90
CA HIS A 577 -15.54 -6.50 29.68
C HIS A 577 -14.49 -6.52 28.57
N VAL A 578 -13.20 -6.42 28.94
CA VAL A 578 -12.06 -6.59 28.03
C VAL A 578 -11.46 -7.98 28.23
N VAL A 579 -11.07 -8.61 27.13
CA VAL A 579 -10.36 -9.88 27.08
C VAL A 579 -9.07 -9.70 26.29
N LEU A 580 -7.94 -10.10 26.87
CA LEU A 580 -6.62 -10.06 26.23
C LEU A 580 -6.13 -11.49 25.98
N LEU A 581 -5.73 -11.79 24.76
CA LEU A 581 -5.13 -13.05 24.35
C LEU A 581 -3.67 -12.80 23.95
N TRP A 582 -2.76 -13.11 24.86
CA TRP A 582 -1.31 -12.98 24.71
C TRP A 582 -0.74 -14.24 24.09
N ASN A 583 -0.50 -14.23 22.79
CA ASN A 583 0.07 -15.36 22.08
C ASN A 583 1.60 -15.31 22.06
N GLY A 584 2.27 -16.43 22.36
CA GLY A 584 3.71 -16.60 22.15
C GLY A 584 4.60 -15.99 23.23
N PHE A 585 4.27 -16.16 24.52
CA PHE A 585 5.12 -15.66 25.61
C PHE A 585 6.55 -16.23 25.57
N ASP A 586 6.72 -17.46 25.10
CA ASP A 586 8.02 -18.07 24.89
C ASP A 586 8.83 -17.41 23.75
N GLU A 587 8.19 -16.74 22.79
CA GLU A 587 8.85 -16.18 21.59
C GLU A 587 9.55 -14.83 21.84
N ILE A 588 9.28 -14.20 22.98
CA ILE A 588 9.92 -12.97 23.46
C ILE A 588 10.90 -13.25 24.62
N SER A 589 10.98 -14.50 25.06
CA SER A 589 11.86 -14.94 26.13
C SER A 589 13.23 -15.36 25.58
N PRO A 590 14.31 -15.20 26.36
CA PRO A 590 14.34 -14.63 27.72
C PRO A 590 14.35 -13.09 27.74
N THR A 591 14.61 -12.43 26.61
CA THR A 591 14.97 -11.00 26.54
C THR A 591 13.95 -10.05 27.17
N TYR A 592 12.65 -10.29 26.96
CA TYR A 592 11.58 -9.37 27.43
C TYR A 592 10.66 -10.01 28.46
N ASN A 593 11.01 -11.19 28.97
CA ASN A 593 10.10 -11.97 29.81
C ASN A 593 9.79 -11.26 31.14
N SER A 594 10.74 -10.52 31.72
CA SER A 594 10.61 -9.81 32.99
C SER A 594 9.62 -8.66 32.85
N PHE A 595 9.78 -7.84 31.80
CA PHE A 595 8.87 -6.75 31.49
C PHE A 595 7.44 -7.25 31.25
N ILE A 596 7.25 -8.23 30.36
CA ILE A 596 5.91 -8.76 30.09
C ILE A 596 5.33 -9.48 31.32
N SER A 597 6.14 -10.14 32.13
CA SER A 597 5.68 -10.71 33.41
C SER A 597 5.11 -9.64 34.34
N ILE A 598 5.78 -8.48 34.43
CA ILE A 598 5.30 -7.34 35.21
C ILE A 598 3.99 -6.82 34.62
N VAL A 599 3.92 -6.58 33.31
CA VAL A 599 2.69 -6.12 32.63
C VAL A 599 1.51 -7.06 32.89
N LEU A 600 1.71 -8.36 32.68
CA LEU A 600 0.69 -9.40 32.92
C LEU A 600 0.22 -9.40 34.37
N LYS A 601 1.15 -9.28 35.33
CA LYS A 601 0.87 -9.22 36.76
C LYS A 601 0.08 -7.96 37.12
N GLU A 602 0.50 -6.80 36.65
CA GLU A 602 -0.16 -5.51 36.91
C GLU A 602 -1.59 -5.52 36.37
N ILE A 603 -1.81 -6.00 35.14
CA ILE A 603 -3.15 -6.14 34.57
C ILE A 603 -4.00 -7.08 35.43
N TYR A 604 -3.43 -8.20 35.87
CA TYR A 604 -4.15 -9.19 36.68
C TYR A 604 -4.55 -8.66 38.06
N THR A 605 -3.66 -7.91 38.72
CA THR A 605 -3.87 -7.44 40.10
C THR A 605 -4.74 -6.19 40.17
N LYS A 606 -4.59 -5.26 39.22
CA LYS A 606 -5.24 -3.94 39.28
C LYS A 606 -6.50 -3.80 38.41
N THR A 607 -6.83 -4.77 37.56
CA THR A 607 -8.00 -4.68 36.67
C THR A 607 -8.91 -5.92 36.74
N LYS A 608 -10.10 -5.83 36.16
CA LYS A 608 -11.02 -6.97 35.99
C LYS A 608 -10.87 -7.67 34.63
N ILE A 609 -9.80 -7.37 33.90
CA ILE A 609 -9.55 -7.92 32.56
C ILE A 609 -9.32 -9.42 32.64
N VAL A 610 -9.88 -10.14 31.67
CA VAL A 610 -9.65 -11.57 31.48
C VAL A 610 -8.44 -11.77 30.57
N GLN A 611 -7.48 -12.60 30.98
CA GLN A 611 -6.23 -12.83 30.27
C GLN A 611 -6.09 -14.29 29.85
N TYR A 612 -5.76 -14.51 28.59
CA TYR A 612 -5.36 -15.81 28.04
C TYR A 612 -3.91 -15.69 27.61
N VAL A 613 -3.03 -16.58 28.05
CA VAL A 613 -1.60 -16.53 27.72
C VAL A 613 -1.14 -17.86 27.14
N SER A 614 -0.53 -17.86 25.96
CA SER A 614 0.04 -19.07 25.36
C SER A 614 1.55 -19.12 25.53
N THR A 615 2.10 -20.30 25.81
CA THR A 615 3.53 -20.50 26.02
C THR A 615 3.99 -21.94 25.75
N ARG A 616 5.30 -22.18 25.85
CA ARG A 616 5.90 -23.52 25.94
C ARG A 616 6.00 -23.99 27.40
N PRO A 617 6.05 -25.32 27.64
CA PRO A 617 6.18 -25.86 29.00
C PRO A 617 7.33 -25.29 29.82
N SER A 618 8.46 -24.96 29.19
CA SER A 618 9.62 -24.37 29.86
C SER A 618 9.34 -23.04 30.58
N TYR A 619 8.31 -22.31 30.17
CA TYR A 619 7.92 -21.02 30.75
C TYR A 619 6.58 -21.06 31.49
N SER A 620 5.89 -22.21 31.51
CA SER A 620 4.58 -22.31 32.15
C SER A 620 4.69 -22.11 33.66
N VAL A 621 5.73 -22.65 34.31
CA VAL A 621 5.96 -22.53 35.76
C VAL A 621 6.04 -21.06 36.20
N GLN A 622 6.73 -20.22 35.41
CA GLN A 622 6.82 -18.78 35.67
C GLN A 622 5.44 -18.12 35.61
N LEU A 623 4.66 -18.37 34.55
CA LEU A 623 3.31 -17.82 34.41
C LEU A 623 2.36 -18.32 35.51
N GLN A 624 2.44 -19.61 35.87
CA GLN A 624 1.66 -20.18 36.97
C GLN A 624 1.99 -19.49 38.30
N GLY A 625 3.27 -19.14 38.54
CA GLY A 625 3.68 -18.34 39.68
C GLY A 625 3.14 -16.91 39.67
N ILE A 626 3.08 -16.26 38.50
CA ILE A 626 2.54 -14.89 38.36
C ILE A 626 1.03 -14.85 38.66
N PHE A 627 0.28 -15.81 38.15
CA PHE A 627 -1.18 -15.79 38.23
C PHE A 627 -1.74 -16.61 39.41
N ASN A 628 -0.91 -17.43 40.06
CA ASN A 628 -1.33 -18.46 41.01
C ASN A 628 -2.45 -19.35 40.43
N ASN A 629 -2.29 -19.76 39.17
CA ASN A 629 -3.27 -20.57 38.45
C ASN A 629 -2.56 -21.66 37.66
N LYS A 630 -3.20 -22.82 37.48
CA LYS A 630 -2.62 -23.94 36.74
C LYS A 630 -2.67 -23.68 35.24
N ALA A 631 -1.65 -24.16 34.53
CA ALA A 631 -1.68 -24.19 33.08
C ALA A 631 -2.48 -25.37 32.55
N TYR A 632 -2.98 -25.22 31.32
CA TYR A 632 -3.63 -26.25 30.54
C TYR A 632 -2.72 -26.69 29.40
N GLN A 633 -2.87 -27.93 28.96
CA GLN A 633 -2.24 -28.50 27.79
C GLN A 633 -3.29 -28.90 26.75
N LEU A 634 -2.91 -28.86 25.48
CA LEU A 634 -3.74 -29.37 24.39
C LEU A 634 -3.62 -30.88 24.33
N ILE A 635 -4.75 -31.59 24.33
CA ILE A 635 -4.75 -33.01 24.01
C ILE A 635 -4.39 -33.19 22.52
N PRO A 636 -3.52 -34.14 22.16
CA PRO A 636 -3.29 -34.50 20.76
C PRO A 636 -4.61 -34.85 20.04
N LEU A 637 -4.72 -34.50 18.75
CA LEU A 637 -5.89 -34.89 17.97
C LEU A 637 -5.99 -36.42 17.94
N ASN A 638 -7.19 -36.97 18.17
CA ASN A 638 -7.43 -38.40 17.96
C ASN A 638 -7.47 -38.73 16.45
N SER A 639 -7.59 -40.01 16.10
CA SER A 639 -7.58 -40.46 14.70
C SER A 639 -8.64 -39.76 13.85
N ASP A 640 -9.89 -39.69 14.34
CA ASP A 640 -11.00 -39.09 13.60
C ASP A 640 -10.83 -37.58 13.42
N GLU A 641 -10.35 -36.89 14.45
CA GLU A 641 -10.04 -35.46 14.43
C GLU A 641 -8.89 -35.13 13.47
N GLN A 642 -7.86 -35.98 13.39
CA GLN A 642 -6.79 -35.84 12.41
C GLN A 642 -7.33 -36.00 10.98
N LYS A 643 -8.20 -36.99 10.74
CA LYS A 643 -8.85 -37.19 9.45
C LYS A 643 -9.73 -36.01 9.08
N GLU A 644 -10.51 -35.48 10.02
CA GLU A 644 -11.32 -34.28 9.83
C GLU A 644 -10.47 -33.07 9.46
N PHE A 645 -9.35 -32.84 10.16
CA PHE A 645 -8.41 -31.78 9.85
C PHE A 645 -7.91 -31.90 8.40
N LEU A 646 -7.48 -33.09 7.98
CA LEU A 646 -7.00 -33.33 6.62
C LEU A 646 -8.09 -33.10 5.57
N ARG A 647 -9.33 -33.55 5.83
CA ARG A 647 -10.48 -33.28 4.93
C ARG A 647 -10.70 -31.79 4.74
N LYS A 648 -10.80 -31.02 5.85
CA LYS A 648 -10.98 -29.56 5.81
C LYS A 648 -9.84 -28.90 5.04
N TYR A 649 -8.61 -29.29 5.33
CA TYR A 649 -7.43 -28.78 4.65
C TYR A 649 -7.51 -29.02 3.13
N PHE A 650 -7.80 -30.23 2.66
CA PHE A 650 -7.88 -30.54 1.23
C PHE A 650 -9.02 -29.81 0.51
N ILE A 651 -10.18 -29.66 1.16
CA ILE A 651 -11.31 -28.91 0.61
C ILE A 651 -10.92 -27.46 0.36
N ILE A 652 -10.28 -26.81 1.33
CA ILE A 652 -9.85 -25.40 1.23
C ILE A 652 -8.79 -25.22 0.13
N GLN A 653 -7.88 -26.19 -0.02
CA GLN A 653 -6.91 -26.18 -1.12
C GLN A 653 -7.54 -26.45 -2.50
N ASN A 654 -8.87 -26.53 -2.59
CA ASN A 654 -9.61 -26.87 -3.82
C ASN A 654 -9.15 -28.18 -4.46
N ILE A 655 -8.66 -29.13 -3.64
CA ILE A 655 -8.36 -30.49 -4.11
C ILE A 655 -9.70 -31.22 -4.21
N LYS A 656 -10.45 -30.89 -5.26
CA LYS A 656 -11.73 -31.52 -5.61
C LYS A 656 -11.44 -32.87 -6.24
N SER A 657 -11.11 -33.87 -5.44
CA SER A 657 -11.08 -35.25 -5.89
C SER A 657 -12.28 -36.02 -5.34
N MET A 658 -12.85 -36.93 -6.14
CA MET A 658 -13.83 -37.92 -5.65
C MET A 658 -13.23 -38.89 -4.61
N LYS A 659 -11.97 -38.68 -4.20
CA LYS A 659 -11.15 -39.59 -3.40
C LYS A 659 -10.55 -38.92 -2.16
N ILE A 660 -11.07 -37.76 -1.71
CA ILE A 660 -10.53 -37.07 -0.51
C ILE A 660 -10.42 -38.04 0.67
N ASP A 661 -11.45 -38.85 0.92
CA ASP A 661 -11.41 -39.84 2.01
C ASP A 661 -10.30 -40.89 1.83
N GLU A 662 -10.06 -41.35 0.60
CA GLU A 662 -8.98 -42.31 0.31
C GLU A 662 -7.60 -41.70 0.60
N TYR A 663 -7.38 -40.44 0.19
CA TYR A 663 -6.14 -39.71 0.49
C TYR A 663 -5.95 -39.45 1.98
N VAL A 664 -7.02 -39.06 2.67
CA VAL A 664 -7.02 -38.82 4.10
C VAL A 664 -6.65 -40.10 4.86
N GLU A 665 -7.25 -41.24 4.50
CA GLU A 665 -6.90 -42.54 5.09
C GLU A 665 -5.45 -42.94 4.81
N LYS A 666 -4.98 -42.82 3.56
CA LYS A 666 -3.59 -43.14 3.21
C LYS A 666 -2.59 -42.31 4.02
N ILE A 667 -2.79 -40.99 4.06
CA ILE A 667 -1.91 -40.06 4.76
C ILE A 667 -1.96 -40.30 6.27
N HIS A 668 -3.15 -40.56 6.82
CA HIS A 668 -3.30 -40.89 8.23
C HIS A 668 -2.55 -42.18 8.59
N ASN A 669 -2.69 -43.24 7.79
CA ASN A 669 -1.98 -44.50 8.00
C ASN A 669 -0.45 -44.33 7.90
N ILE A 670 0.03 -43.50 6.98
CA ILE A 670 1.44 -43.12 6.90
C ILE A 670 1.85 -42.39 8.19
N SER A 671 1.06 -41.43 8.69
CA SER A 671 1.40 -40.71 9.92
C SER A 671 1.45 -41.60 11.16
N LEU A 672 0.58 -42.60 11.26
CA LEU A 672 0.61 -43.59 12.34
C LEU A 672 1.88 -44.45 12.27
N THR A 673 2.30 -44.81 11.05
CA THR A 673 3.50 -45.62 10.81
C THR A 673 4.78 -44.87 11.20
N TYR A 674 4.84 -43.56 10.96
CA TYR A 674 6.05 -42.78 11.16
C TYR A 674 6.11 -41.99 12.49
N ALA A 675 5.10 -42.09 13.36
CA ALA A 675 5.01 -41.52 14.72
C ALA A 675 5.31 -39.99 14.88
N PHE A 676 5.69 -39.28 13.82
CA PHE A 676 6.28 -37.93 13.88
C PHE A 676 5.84 -36.99 12.76
N ILE A 677 4.74 -37.27 12.07
CA ILE A 677 4.25 -36.31 11.06
C ILE A 677 3.50 -35.19 11.78
N THR A 678 4.24 -34.14 12.13
CA THR A 678 3.65 -32.88 12.56
C THR A 678 2.85 -32.25 11.40
N PRO A 679 1.90 -31.33 11.68
CA PRO A 679 1.23 -30.53 10.64
C PRO A 679 2.20 -29.84 9.67
N PHE A 680 3.43 -29.55 10.12
CA PHE A 680 4.52 -29.04 9.30
C PHE A 680 5.03 -30.07 8.28
N MET A 681 5.25 -31.33 8.68
CA MET A 681 5.63 -32.39 7.74
C MET A 681 4.51 -32.69 6.74
N LEU A 682 3.24 -32.65 7.16
CA LEU A 682 2.09 -32.72 6.26
C LEU A 682 2.11 -31.59 5.22
N LYS A 683 2.39 -30.36 5.66
CA LYS A 683 2.57 -29.22 4.75
C LYS A 683 3.71 -29.51 3.78
N VAL A 684 4.88 -29.97 4.24
CA VAL A 684 6.03 -30.30 3.37
C VAL A 684 5.72 -31.42 2.38
N ILE A 685 5.02 -32.47 2.79
CA ILE A 685 4.60 -33.58 1.91
C ILE A 685 3.65 -33.06 0.82
N VAL A 686 2.69 -32.20 1.19
CA VAL A 686 1.71 -31.67 0.25
C VAL A 686 2.28 -30.56 -0.64
N SER A 687 3.08 -29.64 -0.09
CA SER A 687 3.66 -28.51 -0.84
C SER A 687 4.91 -28.89 -1.63
N GLY A 688 5.69 -29.85 -1.15
CA GLY A 688 6.82 -30.44 -1.89
C GLY A 688 6.37 -31.40 -2.99
N GLY A 689 5.18 -32.00 -2.85
CA GLY A 689 4.56 -32.82 -3.90
C GLY A 689 4.16 -32.04 -5.14
N GLN A 690 3.85 -30.73 -5.02
CA GLN A 690 3.46 -29.91 -6.18
C GLN A 690 4.62 -29.50 -7.09
N SER A 691 5.87 -29.51 -6.61
CA SER A 691 7.04 -29.12 -7.41
C SER A 691 7.89 -30.28 -7.91
N TYR A 692 7.74 -31.49 -7.37
CA TYR A 692 8.66 -32.61 -7.69
C TYR A 692 8.01 -33.96 -8.04
N LEU A 693 6.69 -34.13 -7.87
CA LEU A 693 6.03 -35.39 -8.21
C LEU A 693 5.01 -35.16 -9.33
N SER A 694 5.14 -35.94 -10.41
CA SER A 694 4.12 -35.97 -11.46
C SER A 694 2.79 -36.39 -10.83
N ARG A 695 1.69 -35.90 -11.40
CA ARG A 695 0.31 -36.14 -10.94
C ARG A 695 -0.04 -37.63 -10.78
N ASP A 696 0.72 -38.52 -11.41
CA ASP A 696 0.54 -39.97 -11.40
C ASP A 696 1.32 -40.67 -10.27
N THR A 697 2.22 -39.97 -9.58
CA THR A 697 3.07 -40.53 -8.50
C THR A 697 2.52 -40.23 -7.08
N PHE A 698 1.54 -39.33 -6.96
CA PHE A 698 0.86 -38.98 -5.70
C PHE A 698 -0.54 -39.61 -5.66
#